data_AF-C5M4N8-F1
#
_entry.id   AF-C5M4N8-F1
#
_cell.length_a   1.000
_cell.length_b   1.000
_cell.length_c   1.000
_cell.angle_alpha   90.00
_cell.angle_beta   90.00
_cell.angle_gamma   90.00
#
_symmetry.space_group_name_H-M   'P 1'
#
loop_
_entity.id
_entity.type
_entity.pdbx_description
1 polymer ?
#
loop_
_entity_poly.entity_id
_entity_poly.type
_entity_poly.pdbx_seq_one_letter_code
_entity_poly.pdbx_strand_id
1 'polypeptide(L)'
;MKFLGLVLLFLSLINQVTPKEVSGIFTSFNSLTWSDAGNYGYRGPANPAWQAKLSWSLEGKKVNPGDTFTLTMPCVFKFVTTQPSIDLAANGITYATCTFHSGEEFTTFSTVSCIVSDALTSSTQAFGTVSIPFSFNIGGSGSDVDLTDSTCFTTGSNTVTFKDGDNELSIQTNFEQTKDSQSGLITNARVIPSLGQLSHLVVAPDCPNGYASGELGIYARDNSVTINCENIHIGITDKLNAWNNPTNSNGFTYTKKCDSNGFSISFKNVPTGYRPFLDSLINAATDYTFTISYISKYTCATGDYHDKSITKNWAPYKNGLADSDGAVVFVTTSTYLESTTGVTTLPFDSNNDKTKTIEVLVPIPTTTVTESYVGVTTSYTTISAPIGGTATVIVDEPYHITTTVYTSWTGEGTTSYTVTASTDSVDTVYVETPVPNPTVTTTEYGSVSAATTYIETASHGGTDTVHVIEPINPTVTTTEYEDVSAATTYTETATHGGTDTVHVIEPINPTVTTTEYEDVSAATTYTETATHGGTDTVHVIEPINPTVTTTEYEDVSAATTYTETATHGGTDTVHVIEPINPTVTTTEYEDVSAATTYTETATHGGTDTVHVIEPINPTVTTTEYEDVSAATTYTETATHGGTDTVHVIEPINPTVTTTEYEDVTHTLPPLRKPLLSVSPTVSLLKSLLVQKFSLYSSVVLFIITILLLSSRLPISSSTLLSLASTLRTQLWFHAQLQ
;
A
#
# COMPACT_ATOMS: atom_id res chain seq x y z
N MET A 1 28.25 8.55 21.65
CA MET A 1 27.22 9.44 21.09
C MET A 1 27.26 9.45 19.56
N LYS A 2 28.24 10.06 18.86
CA LYS A 2 28.23 10.16 17.37
C LYS A 2 27.95 8.83 16.63
N PHE A 3 28.48 7.69 17.07
CA PHE A 3 28.22 6.39 16.45
C PHE A 3 26.77 5.88 16.61
N LEU A 4 26.06 6.29 17.67
CA LEU A 4 24.68 5.89 17.91
C LEU A 4 23.69 6.65 17.01
N GLY A 5 23.95 7.94 16.76
CA GLY A 5 23.16 8.75 15.83
C GLY A 5 23.27 8.24 14.39
N LEU A 6 24.46 7.81 13.96
CA LEU A 6 24.65 7.23 12.62
C LEU A 6 23.86 5.92 12.44
N VAL A 7 23.81 5.08 13.48
CA VAL A 7 23.00 3.85 13.47
C VAL A 7 21.50 4.16 13.44
N LEU A 8 21.04 5.13 14.24
CA LEU A 8 19.64 5.59 14.19
C LEU A 8 19.25 6.14 12.82
N LEU A 9 20.12 6.92 12.17
CA LEU A 9 19.89 7.43 10.81
C LEU A 9 19.77 6.31 9.77
N PHE A 10 20.55 5.24 9.91
CA PHE A 10 20.45 4.06 9.07
C PHE A 10 19.19 3.22 9.35
N LEU A 11 18.70 3.17 10.59
CA LEU A 11 17.40 2.54 10.89
C LEU A 11 16.22 3.36 10.35
N SER A 12 16.28 4.71 10.34
CA SER A 12 15.23 5.54 9.73
C SER A 12 15.18 5.49 8.20
N LEU A 13 16.23 4.94 7.56
CA LEU A 13 16.26 4.68 6.10
C LEU A 13 15.74 3.28 5.72
N ILE A 14 15.33 2.47 6.70
CA ILE A 14 14.61 1.22 6.43
C ILE A 14 13.15 1.57 6.15
N ASN A 15 12.84 1.82 4.88
CA ASN A 15 11.46 1.73 4.40
C ASN A 15 10.92 0.33 4.73
N GLN A 16 10.02 0.25 5.71
CA GLN A 16 9.28 -0.99 5.96
C GLN A 16 8.28 -1.16 4.82
N VAL A 17 8.72 -1.87 3.77
CA VAL A 17 7.82 -2.44 2.77
C VAL A 17 7.04 -3.56 3.48
N THR A 18 5.97 -3.17 4.15
CA THR A 18 5.00 -4.11 4.73
C THR A 18 4.32 -4.85 3.59
N PRO A 19 4.38 -6.20 3.54
CA PRO A 19 3.61 -7.00 2.59
C PRO A 19 2.14 -6.59 2.58
N LYS A 20 1.63 -6.28 1.39
CA LYS A 20 0.19 -6.06 1.16
C LYS A 20 -0.41 -7.21 0.38
N GLU A 21 -1.71 -7.43 0.55
CA GLU A 21 -2.46 -8.24 -0.41
C GLU A 21 -2.70 -7.43 -1.70
N VAL A 22 -2.51 -8.08 -2.84
CA VAL A 22 -2.75 -7.54 -4.18
C VAL A 22 -3.64 -8.50 -4.97
N SER A 23 -4.26 -7.99 -6.02
CA SER A 23 -5.24 -8.75 -6.82
C SER A 23 -5.12 -8.48 -8.32
N GLY A 24 -5.67 -9.37 -9.13
CA GLY A 24 -5.63 -9.29 -10.59
C GLY A 24 -4.28 -9.67 -11.20
N ILE A 25 -3.47 -10.44 -10.48
CA ILE A 25 -2.21 -11.01 -10.96
C ILE A 25 -2.49 -12.13 -11.97
N PHE A 26 -3.50 -12.96 -11.71
CA PHE A 26 -4.09 -13.86 -12.69
C PHE A 26 -5.04 -13.09 -13.62
N THR A 27 -4.78 -13.14 -14.93
CA THR A 27 -5.36 -12.21 -15.91
C THR A 27 -6.34 -12.82 -16.90
N SER A 28 -6.31 -14.14 -17.13
CA SER A 28 -7.29 -14.83 -17.99
C SER A 28 -7.37 -16.34 -17.72
N PHE A 29 -8.55 -16.94 -17.89
CA PHE A 29 -8.73 -18.39 -17.90
C PHE A 29 -8.65 -18.90 -19.35
N ASN A 30 -7.52 -19.50 -19.73
CA ASN A 30 -7.19 -19.79 -21.13
C ASN A 30 -7.80 -21.10 -21.63
N SER A 31 -7.75 -22.15 -20.81
CA SER A 31 -8.32 -23.45 -21.15
C SER A 31 -8.62 -24.30 -19.91
N LEU A 32 -9.70 -25.09 -19.99
CA LEU A 32 -10.09 -26.07 -18.99
C LEU A 32 -10.21 -27.46 -19.64
N THR A 33 -9.10 -28.18 -19.67
CA THR A 33 -9.00 -29.53 -20.27
C THR A 33 -9.24 -30.61 -19.22
N TRP A 34 -9.52 -31.83 -19.68
CA TRP A 34 -9.67 -33.01 -18.83
C TRP A 34 -8.84 -34.16 -19.42
N SER A 35 -8.11 -34.86 -18.57
CA SER A 35 -7.34 -36.06 -18.92
C SER A 35 -7.77 -37.19 -17.98
N ASP A 36 -8.26 -38.31 -18.53
CA ASP A 36 -8.74 -39.44 -17.72
C ASP A 36 -7.57 -40.11 -16.95
N ALA A 37 -7.44 -39.79 -15.67
CA ALA A 37 -6.33 -40.23 -14.83
C ALA A 37 -6.62 -41.54 -14.06
N GLY A 38 -7.84 -42.08 -14.16
CA GLY A 38 -8.29 -43.27 -13.43
C GLY A 38 -9.09 -44.28 -14.26
N ASN A 39 -9.21 -44.07 -15.58
CA ASN A 39 -10.07 -44.84 -16.48
C ASN A 39 -11.56 -44.75 -16.06
N TYR A 40 -12.01 -43.54 -15.76
CA TYR A 40 -13.41 -43.24 -15.41
C TYR A 40 -14.36 -43.35 -16.60
N GLY A 41 -13.86 -43.12 -17.82
CA GLY A 41 -14.61 -43.33 -19.06
C GLY A 41 -15.75 -42.34 -19.32
N TYR A 42 -15.87 -41.25 -18.55
CA TYR A 42 -16.76 -40.11 -18.84
C TYR A 42 -16.19 -38.81 -18.22
N ARG A 43 -16.49 -37.66 -18.85
CA ARG A 43 -15.97 -36.33 -18.48
C ARG A 43 -16.74 -35.68 -17.31
N GLY A 44 -16.74 -36.35 -16.16
CA GLY A 44 -17.36 -35.88 -14.92
C GLY A 44 -16.51 -34.82 -14.18
N PRO A 45 -17.12 -33.85 -13.46
CA PRO A 45 -16.39 -32.81 -12.72
C PRO A 45 -15.43 -33.35 -11.65
N ALA A 46 -15.86 -34.35 -10.87
CA ALA A 46 -15.02 -34.95 -9.82
C ALA A 46 -13.94 -35.90 -10.36
N ASN A 47 -14.03 -36.35 -11.61
CA ASN A 47 -13.10 -37.34 -12.19
C ASN A 47 -11.74 -36.68 -12.46
N PRO A 48 -10.64 -37.06 -11.77
CA PRO A 48 -9.34 -36.49 -12.05
C PRO A 48 -8.82 -36.87 -13.45
N ALA A 49 -8.01 -36.05 -14.12
CA ALA A 49 -7.52 -34.74 -13.73
C ALA A 49 -8.09 -33.64 -14.65
N TRP A 50 -8.68 -32.60 -14.05
CA TRP A 50 -8.98 -31.35 -14.73
C TRP A 50 -7.76 -30.44 -14.68
N GLN A 51 -7.46 -29.74 -15.76
CA GLN A 51 -6.33 -28.81 -15.85
C GLN A 51 -6.84 -27.43 -16.24
N ALA A 52 -6.70 -26.46 -15.33
CA ALA A 52 -6.91 -25.06 -15.65
C ALA A 52 -5.57 -24.46 -16.10
N LYS A 53 -5.52 -23.92 -17.32
CA LYS A 53 -4.42 -23.05 -17.75
C LYS A 53 -4.86 -21.60 -17.60
N LEU A 54 -4.19 -20.87 -16.71
CA LEU A 54 -4.44 -19.45 -16.43
C LEU A 54 -3.28 -18.60 -16.92
N SER A 55 -3.53 -17.38 -17.39
CA SER A 55 -2.48 -16.37 -17.58
C SER A 55 -2.20 -15.63 -16.28
N TRP A 56 -0.97 -15.16 -16.10
CA TRP A 56 -0.58 -14.29 -14.99
C TRP A 56 0.36 -13.17 -15.47
N SER A 57 0.38 -12.05 -14.74
CA SER A 57 1.25 -10.89 -15.00
C SER A 57 1.63 -10.18 -13.69
N LEU A 58 2.93 -9.99 -13.47
CA LEU A 58 3.51 -9.28 -12.33
C LEU A 58 4.28 -8.05 -12.82
N GLU A 59 3.88 -6.87 -12.36
CA GLU A 59 4.53 -5.59 -12.65
C GLU A 59 5.19 -5.03 -11.40
N GLY A 60 6.54 -4.97 -11.37
CA GLY A 60 7.29 -4.48 -10.20
C GLY A 60 7.08 -2.99 -9.86
N LYS A 61 6.37 -2.25 -10.72
CA LYS A 61 5.92 -0.86 -10.43
C LYS A 61 4.64 -0.80 -9.59
N LYS A 62 3.92 -1.92 -9.43
CA LYS A 62 2.63 -2.03 -8.74
C LYS A 62 2.70 -3.01 -7.55
N VAL A 63 3.57 -4.01 -7.66
CA VAL A 63 3.70 -5.15 -6.77
C VAL A 63 5.15 -5.28 -6.33
N ASN A 64 5.39 -5.50 -5.04
CA ASN A 64 6.72 -5.61 -4.45
C ASN A 64 7.04 -7.07 -4.07
N PRO A 65 8.32 -7.44 -3.91
CA PRO A 65 8.71 -8.64 -3.19
C PRO A 65 8.04 -8.71 -1.81
N GLY A 66 7.56 -9.89 -1.44
CA GLY A 66 6.81 -10.13 -0.21
C GLY A 66 5.30 -9.90 -0.32
N ASP A 67 4.79 -9.11 -1.29
CA ASP A 67 3.35 -8.94 -1.49
C ASP A 67 2.66 -10.28 -1.77
N THR A 68 1.41 -10.42 -1.32
CA THR A 68 0.65 -11.68 -1.38
C THR A 68 -0.57 -11.56 -2.29
N PHE A 69 -0.99 -12.66 -2.93
CA PHE A 69 -2.22 -12.69 -3.73
C PHE A 69 -2.83 -14.09 -3.72
N THR A 70 -4.16 -14.16 -3.78
CA THR A 70 -4.90 -15.41 -3.54
C THR A 70 -5.89 -15.71 -4.66
N LEU A 71 -5.68 -16.81 -5.38
CA LEU A 71 -6.67 -17.34 -6.32
C LEU A 71 -7.66 -18.22 -5.54
N THR A 72 -8.91 -17.78 -5.42
CA THR A 72 -10.02 -18.58 -4.93
C THR A 72 -10.63 -19.40 -6.06
N MET A 73 -10.82 -20.70 -5.83
CA MET A 73 -11.34 -21.67 -6.80
C MET A 73 -12.63 -22.33 -6.27
N PRO A 74 -13.81 -21.70 -6.46
CA PRO A 74 -15.11 -22.25 -6.07
C PRO A 74 -15.38 -23.65 -6.65
N CYS A 75 -16.07 -24.48 -5.88
CA CYS A 75 -16.43 -25.85 -6.25
C CYS A 75 -15.22 -26.74 -6.61
N VAL A 76 -14.00 -26.41 -6.17
CA VAL A 76 -12.81 -27.26 -6.34
C VAL A 76 -12.51 -27.98 -5.05
N PHE A 77 -12.57 -29.32 -5.09
CA PHE A 77 -12.36 -30.18 -3.92
C PHE A 77 -10.88 -30.25 -3.52
N LYS A 78 -10.00 -30.46 -4.50
CA LYS A 78 -8.56 -30.62 -4.26
C LYS A 78 -7.71 -30.45 -5.49
N PHE A 79 -6.43 -30.21 -5.28
CA PHE A 79 -5.39 -30.32 -6.29
C PHE A 79 -4.99 -31.78 -6.55
N VAL A 80 -4.63 -32.08 -7.79
CA VAL A 80 -4.29 -33.44 -8.29
C VAL A 80 -2.80 -33.46 -8.65
N THR A 81 -1.97 -33.21 -7.64
CA THR A 81 -0.50 -33.25 -7.69
C THR A 81 0.05 -33.69 -6.33
N THR A 82 1.32 -34.11 -6.28
CA THR A 82 2.08 -34.29 -5.04
C THR A 82 2.94 -33.08 -4.68
N GLN A 83 2.93 -32.03 -5.51
CA GLN A 83 3.60 -30.76 -5.23
C GLN A 83 2.77 -29.96 -4.22
N PRO A 84 3.35 -29.47 -3.10
CA PRO A 84 2.63 -28.59 -2.17
C PRO A 84 2.50 -27.15 -2.70
N SER A 85 3.32 -26.79 -3.69
CA SER A 85 3.38 -25.46 -4.28
C SER A 85 3.76 -25.50 -5.78
N ILE A 86 3.58 -24.38 -6.45
CA ILE A 86 4.04 -24.10 -7.81
C ILE A 86 4.66 -22.71 -7.88
N ASP A 87 5.70 -22.57 -8.70
CA ASP A 87 6.31 -21.27 -8.99
C ASP A 87 5.67 -20.64 -10.24
N LEU A 88 5.32 -19.36 -10.16
CA LEU A 88 5.06 -18.52 -11.33
C LEU A 88 6.41 -18.13 -11.94
N ALA A 89 6.95 -19.06 -12.73
CA ALA A 89 8.25 -18.92 -13.37
C ALA A 89 8.13 -18.43 -14.82
N ALA A 90 9.03 -17.53 -15.21
CA ALA A 90 9.21 -17.04 -16.57
C ALA A 90 10.70 -17.07 -16.95
N ASN A 91 11.03 -17.58 -18.13
CA ASN A 91 12.41 -17.79 -18.61
C ASN A 91 13.35 -18.64 -17.72
N GLY A 92 12.83 -19.28 -16.67
CA GLY A 92 13.60 -19.99 -15.64
C GLY A 92 13.88 -19.16 -14.37
N ILE A 93 13.24 -18.00 -14.22
CA ILE A 93 13.25 -17.18 -13.00
C ILE A 93 11.87 -17.26 -12.35
N THR A 94 11.81 -17.60 -11.06
CA THR A 94 10.58 -17.59 -10.25
C THR A 94 10.25 -16.16 -9.81
N TYR A 95 9.04 -15.68 -10.14
CA TYR A 95 8.56 -14.33 -9.76
C TYR A 95 7.56 -14.34 -8.60
N ALA A 96 6.88 -15.46 -8.36
CA ALA A 96 6.11 -15.73 -7.15
C ALA A 96 6.06 -17.23 -6.88
N THR A 97 5.95 -17.63 -5.61
CA THR A 97 5.72 -19.03 -5.21
C THR A 97 4.32 -19.14 -4.61
N CYS A 98 3.54 -20.11 -5.11
CA CYS A 98 2.12 -20.29 -4.85
C CYS A 98 1.86 -21.63 -4.15
N THR A 99 1.28 -21.60 -2.95
CA THR A 99 0.96 -22.79 -2.14
C THR A 99 -0.47 -23.27 -2.42
N PHE A 100 -0.65 -24.60 -2.49
CA PHE A 100 -1.93 -25.23 -2.75
C PHE A 100 -2.70 -25.54 -1.45
N HIS A 101 -3.92 -25.02 -1.33
CA HIS A 101 -4.81 -25.29 -0.19
C HIS A 101 -6.12 -25.91 -0.69
N SER A 102 -6.20 -27.25 -0.64
CA SER A 102 -7.40 -27.99 -1.02
C SER A 102 -8.55 -27.76 -0.01
N GLY A 103 -9.76 -27.49 -0.49
CA GLY A 103 -10.93 -27.27 0.38
C GLY A 103 -11.47 -28.55 1.01
N GLU A 104 -11.35 -29.69 0.32
CA GLU A 104 -11.73 -31.03 0.77
C GLU A 104 -13.12 -31.07 1.44
N GLU A 105 -13.26 -31.62 2.65
CA GLU A 105 -14.53 -31.61 3.41
C GLU A 105 -14.62 -30.38 4.35
N PHE A 106 -13.73 -29.39 4.21
CA PHE A 106 -13.62 -28.22 5.09
C PHE A 106 -14.26 -26.96 4.47
N THR A 107 -14.08 -26.73 3.16
CA THR A 107 -14.61 -25.56 2.44
C THR A 107 -15.07 -25.91 1.03
N THR A 108 -16.11 -25.23 0.55
CA THR A 108 -16.71 -25.32 -0.80
C THR A 108 -15.83 -24.72 -1.92
N PHE A 109 -14.56 -24.47 -1.61
CA PHE A 109 -13.57 -23.89 -2.51
C PHE A 109 -12.17 -24.30 -2.06
N SER A 110 -11.26 -24.43 -3.03
CA SER A 110 -9.81 -24.48 -2.78
C SER A 110 -9.20 -23.10 -3.02
N THR A 111 -8.00 -22.85 -2.48
CA THR A 111 -7.23 -21.64 -2.82
C THR A 111 -5.81 -21.96 -3.28
N VAL A 112 -5.24 -21.01 -4.02
CA VAL A 112 -3.82 -20.97 -4.36
C VAL A 112 -3.27 -19.65 -3.82
N SER A 113 -2.48 -19.73 -2.75
CA SER A 113 -2.00 -18.57 -1.98
C SER A 113 -0.55 -18.28 -2.35
N CYS A 114 -0.29 -17.12 -2.97
CA CYS A 114 0.98 -16.79 -3.58
C CYS A 114 1.72 -15.67 -2.85
N ILE A 115 3.06 -15.75 -2.84
CA ILE A 115 3.97 -14.73 -2.31
C ILE A 115 4.94 -14.33 -3.42
N VAL A 116 5.10 -13.02 -3.66
CA VAL A 116 5.98 -12.46 -4.69
C VAL A 116 7.44 -12.52 -4.25
N SER A 117 8.34 -12.89 -5.16
CA SER A 117 9.76 -13.10 -4.87
C SER A 117 10.62 -11.86 -5.07
N ASP A 118 11.82 -11.86 -4.47
CA ASP A 118 12.86 -10.82 -4.64
C ASP A 118 13.33 -10.64 -6.10
N ALA A 119 12.95 -11.53 -7.02
CA ALA A 119 13.27 -11.39 -8.43
C ALA A 119 12.45 -10.29 -9.14
N LEU A 120 11.31 -9.86 -8.57
CA LEU A 120 10.48 -8.81 -9.14
C LEU A 120 10.99 -7.41 -8.76
N THR A 121 11.92 -6.87 -9.57
CA THR A 121 12.38 -5.48 -9.43
C THR A 121 11.38 -4.48 -10.02
N SER A 122 11.46 -3.20 -9.62
CA SER A 122 10.62 -2.11 -10.17
C SER A 122 10.84 -1.82 -11.67
N SER A 123 11.90 -2.37 -12.26
CA SER A 123 12.18 -2.38 -13.70
C SER A 123 11.68 -3.63 -14.43
N THR A 124 11.05 -4.60 -13.75
CA THR A 124 10.64 -5.88 -14.33
C THR A 124 9.13 -5.98 -14.52
N GLN A 125 8.73 -6.48 -15.69
CA GLN A 125 7.39 -6.99 -15.97
C GLN A 125 7.50 -8.45 -16.43
N ALA A 126 7.05 -9.37 -15.58
CA ALA A 126 7.03 -10.80 -15.87
C ALA A 126 5.60 -11.24 -16.17
N PHE A 127 5.39 -12.09 -17.17
CA PHE A 127 4.08 -12.63 -17.50
C PHE A 127 4.19 -14.03 -18.08
N GLY A 128 3.15 -14.84 -17.88
CA GLY A 128 3.18 -16.22 -18.32
C GLY A 128 1.84 -16.91 -18.18
N THR A 129 1.90 -18.22 -18.14
CA THR A 129 0.76 -19.10 -17.92
C THR A 129 1.12 -20.20 -16.94
N VAL A 130 0.21 -20.47 -16.00
CA VAL A 130 0.31 -21.57 -15.04
C VAL A 130 -0.73 -22.63 -15.36
N SER A 131 -0.39 -23.91 -15.19
CA SER A 131 -1.24 -25.06 -15.44
C SER A 131 -1.47 -25.82 -14.14
N ILE A 132 -2.69 -25.77 -13.61
CA ILE A 132 -3.06 -26.27 -12.29
C ILE A 132 -3.93 -27.53 -12.44
N PRO A 133 -3.48 -28.71 -11.95
CA PRO A 133 -4.27 -29.95 -11.97
C PRO A 133 -5.15 -30.06 -10.72
N PHE A 134 -6.44 -30.37 -10.89
CA PHE A 134 -7.41 -30.46 -9.79
C PHE A 134 -8.60 -31.39 -10.11
N SER A 135 -9.53 -31.53 -9.17
CA SER A 135 -10.85 -32.14 -9.36
C SER A 135 -11.94 -31.29 -8.69
N PHE A 136 -13.08 -31.10 -9.36
CA PHE A 136 -14.20 -30.36 -8.79
C PHE A 136 -14.90 -31.14 -7.67
N ASN A 137 -15.55 -30.43 -6.75
CA ASN A 137 -16.57 -30.98 -5.89
C ASN A 137 -17.93 -30.93 -6.61
N ILE A 138 -18.75 -31.94 -6.36
CA ILE A 138 -20.13 -32.14 -6.83
C ILE A 138 -20.89 -33.03 -5.84
N GLY A 139 -20.59 -32.89 -4.54
CA GLY A 139 -20.97 -33.86 -3.53
C GLY A 139 -20.22 -35.20 -3.66
N GLY A 140 -20.61 -36.16 -2.82
CA GLY A 140 -19.85 -37.38 -2.59
C GLY A 140 -19.92 -37.90 -1.15
N SER A 141 -20.32 -37.05 -0.20
CA SER A 141 -20.51 -37.30 1.22
C SER A 141 -21.86 -36.70 1.69
N GLY A 142 -22.17 -36.79 2.98
CA GLY A 142 -23.30 -36.13 3.64
C GLY A 142 -22.95 -34.83 4.37
N SER A 143 -21.75 -34.28 4.19
CA SER A 143 -21.30 -33.04 4.84
C SER A 143 -21.95 -31.80 4.24
N ASP A 144 -22.07 -30.71 4.99
CA ASP A 144 -22.69 -29.47 4.50
C ASP A 144 -21.93 -28.86 3.29
N VAL A 145 -20.61 -29.06 3.23
CA VAL A 145 -19.75 -28.71 2.09
C VAL A 145 -20.20 -29.47 0.84
N ASP A 146 -20.35 -30.79 0.95
CA ASP A 146 -20.71 -31.64 -0.18
C ASP A 146 -22.17 -31.51 -0.60
N LEU A 147 -23.09 -31.30 0.34
CA LEU A 147 -24.49 -31.04 0.04
C LEU A 147 -24.66 -29.69 -0.68
N THR A 148 -23.86 -28.68 -0.32
CA THR A 148 -23.78 -27.40 -1.05
C THR A 148 -23.22 -27.61 -2.46
N ASP A 149 -22.01 -28.18 -2.55
CA ASP A 149 -21.29 -28.34 -3.83
C ASP A 149 -21.97 -29.35 -4.77
N SER A 150 -22.85 -30.22 -4.27
CA SER A 150 -23.73 -31.08 -5.09
C SER A 150 -24.53 -30.33 -6.15
N THR A 151 -24.72 -29.02 -5.94
CA THR A 151 -25.49 -28.11 -6.80
C THR A 151 -24.64 -27.22 -7.71
N CYS A 152 -23.30 -27.21 -7.57
CA CYS A 152 -22.39 -26.33 -8.31
C CYS A 152 -22.51 -26.41 -9.83
N PHE A 153 -22.77 -27.61 -10.36
CA PHE A 153 -22.77 -27.87 -11.80
C PHE A 153 -23.95 -28.71 -12.25
N THR A 154 -24.28 -28.59 -13.54
CA THR A 154 -25.27 -29.41 -14.25
C THR A 154 -24.61 -30.16 -15.42
N THR A 155 -25.36 -30.96 -16.16
CA THR A 155 -24.88 -31.63 -17.36
C THR A 155 -24.89 -30.70 -18.56
N GLY A 156 -23.94 -30.87 -19.48
CA GLY A 156 -23.77 -29.96 -20.61
C GLY A 156 -22.85 -28.79 -20.28
N SER A 157 -23.09 -27.62 -20.89
CA SER A 157 -22.24 -26.43 -20.75
C SER A 157 -22.44 -25.74 -19.41
N ASN A 158 -21.34 -25.49 -18.70
CA ASN A 158 -21.30 -24.77 -17.43
C ASN A 158 -20.22 -23.68 -17.50
N THR A 159 -20.48 -22.55 -16.85
CA THR A 159 -19.43 -21.56 -16.55
C THR A 159 -18.64 -22.02 -15.34
N VAL A 160 -17.31 -22.05 -15.44
CA VAL A 160 -16.41 -22.18 -14.28
C VAL A 160 -15.73 -20.83 -14.10
N THR A 161 -15.78 -20.29 -12.89
CA THR A 161 -15.24 -18.97 -12.53
C THR A 161 -14.35 -19.09 -11.31
N PHE A 162 -13.09 -18.67 -11.43
CA PHE A 162 -12.17 -18.47 -10.31
C PHE A 162 -12.01 -16.97 -10.03
N LYS A 163 -11.51 -16.61 -8.84
CA LYS A 163 -11.39 -15.20 -8.41
C LYS A 163 -9.99 -14.89 -7.90
N ASP A 164 -9.44 -13.75 -8.32
CA ASP A 164 -8.21 -13.16 -7.79
C ASP A 164 -8.56 -11.77 -7.26
N GLY A 165 -8.84 -11.70 -5.94
CA GLY A 165 -9.63 -10.61 -5.36
C GLY A 165 -10.98 -10.46 -6.07
N ASP A 166 -11.31 -9.24 -6.50
CA ASP A 166 -12.51 -8.95 -7.29
C ASP A 166 -12.42 -9.41 -8.77
N ASN A 167 -11.25 -9.86 -9.26
CA ASN A 167 -11.08 -10.21 -10.67
C ASN A 167 -11.63 -11.61 -10.99
N GLU A 168 -12.75 -11.68 -11.70
CA GLU A 168 -13.41 -12.94 -12.08
C GLU A 168 -12.87 -13.52 -13.40
N LEU A 169 -12.26 -14.70 -13.29
CA LEU A 169 -11.66 -15.45 -14.40
C LEU A 169 -12.60 -16.59 -14.81
N SER A 170 -13.33 -16.41 -15.92
CA SER A 170 -14.41 -17.32 -16.33
C SER A 170 -14.14 -18.08 -17.63
N ILE A 171 -14.56 -19.34 -17.71
CA ILE A 171 -14.51 -20.17 -18.93
C ILE A 171 -15.74 -21.09 -19.05
N GLN A 172 -16.13 -21.46 -20.28
CA GLN A 172 -17.14 -22.51 -20.53
C GLN A 172 -16.50 -23.90 -20.59
N THR A 173 -17.14 -24.89 -19.97
CA THR A 173 -16.77 -26.30 -20.08
C THR A 173 -18.01 -27.19 -20.17
N ASN A 174 -17.91 -28.30 -20.92
CA ASN A 174 -18.98 -29.29 -21.00
C ASN A 174 -18.71 -30.48 -20.07
N PHE A 175 -19.63 -30.74 -19.12
CA PHE A 175 -19.58 -31.89 -18.22
C PHE A 175 -20.54 -33.00 -18.66
N GLU A 176 -20.08 -34.25 -18.56
CA GLU A 176 -20.87 -35.46 -18.86
C GLU A 176 -21.48 -36.04 -17.59
N GLN A 177 -22.72 -36.54 -17.67
CA GLN A 177 -23.36 -37.31 -16.59
C GLN A 177 -22.65 -38.65 -16.35
N THR A 178 -22.82 -39.23 -15.16
CA THR A 178 -22.36 -40.60 -14.92
C THR A 178 -23.08 -41.62 -15.81
N LYS A 179 -22.41 -42.73 -16.09
CA LYS A 179 -22.96 -43.88 -16.82
C LYS A 179 -23.64 -44.90 -15.89
N ASP A 180 -23.49 -44.74 -14.58
CA ASP A 180 -24.09 -45.63 -13.58
C ASP A 180 -25.59 -45.34 -13.39
N SER A 181 -26.39 -46.42 -13.33
CA SER A 181 -27.85 -46.32 -13.18
C SER A 181 -28.24 -45.62 -11.89
N GLN A 182 -28.88 -44.45 -12.00
CA GLN A 182 -29.29 -43.64 -10.85
C GLN A 182 -30.19 -44.40 -9.88
N SER A 183 -31.06 -45.32 -10.34
CA SER A 183 -31.91 -46.16 -9.49
C SER A 183 -31.20 -47.35 -8.82
N GLY A 184 -29.94 -47.64 -9.19
CA GLY A 184 -29.15 -48.75 -8.64
C GLY A 184 -28.55 -48.47 -7.26
N LEU A 185 -27.79 -49.44 -6.74
CA LEU A 185 -26.89 -49.21 -5.61
C LEU A 185 -25.78 -48.27 -6.07
N ILE A 186 -25.66 -47.10 -5.44
CA ILE A 186 -24.60 -46.14 -5.75
C ILE A 186 -23.48 -46.31 -4.74
N THR A 187 -22.23 -46.29 -5.21
CA THR A 187 -21.02 -46.32 -4.36
C THR A 187 -19.99 -45.33 -4.87
N ASN A 188 -19.65 -44.34 -4.05
CA ASN A 188 -18.62 -43.34 -4.35
C ASN A 188 -17.44 -43.50 -3.38
N ALA A 189 -16.23 -43.09 -3.80
CA ALA A 189 -15.02 -43.06 -2.99
C ALA A 189 -14.10 -41.93 -3.45
N ARG A 190 -13.66 -41.09 -2.52
CA ARG A 190 -12.88 -39.89 -2.81
C ARG A 190 -11.74 -39.72 -1.81
N VAL A 191 -10.50 -39.82 -2.28
CA VAL A 191 -9.29 -39.54 -1.48
C VAL A 191 -9.32 -38.10 -0.97
N ILE A 192 -8.98 -37.91 0.30
CA ILE A 192 -8.77 -36.66 1.01
C ILE A 192 -7.26 -36.55 1.34
N PRO A 193 -6.44 -35.94 0.45
CA PRO A 193 -4.99 -35.86 0.63
C PRO A 193 -4.52 -35.31 1.99
N SER A 194 -5.11 -34.25 2.53
CA SER A 194 -4.60 -33.64 3.78
C SER A 194 -4.70 -34.55 5.00
N LEU A 195 -5.78 -35.35 5.06
CA LEU A 195 -6.04 -36.30 6.15
C LEU A 195 -5.39 -37.68 5.93
N GLY A 196 -4.90 -37.97 4.72
CA GLY A 196 -4.47 -39.33 4.35
C GLY A 196 -5.60 -40.37 4.35
N GLN A 197 -6.85 -39.91 4.22
CA GLN A 197 -8.07 -40.73 4.32
C GLN A 197 -8.84 -40.76 2.99
N LEU A 198 -9.92 -41.54 2.93
CA LEU A 198 -10.89 -41.48 1.83
C LEU A 198 -12.32 -41.37 2.38
N SER A 199 -13.12 -40.46 1.83
CA SER A 199 -14.57 -40.49 2.02
C SER A 199 -15.18 -41.61 1.17
N HIS A 200 -16.04 -42.45 1.74
CA HIS A 200 -16.78 -43.51 1.04
C HIS A 200 -18.28 -43.38 1.32
N LEU A 201 -19.07 -43.27 0.25
CA LEU A 201 -20.55 -43.13 0.28
C LEU A 201 -21.23 -44.36 -0.30
N VAL A 202 -22.39 -44.70 0.26
CA VAL A 202 -23.35 -45.66 -0.32
C VAL A 202 -24.79 -45.16 -0.24
N VAL A 203 -25.53 -45.24 -1.34
CA VAL A 203 -26.97 -44.90 -1.42
C VAL A 203 -27.76 -46.16 -1.79
N ALA A 204 -28.72 -46.56 -0.96
CA ALA A 204 -29.53 -47.76 -1.19
C ALA A 204 -30.31 -47.66 -2.53
N PRO A 205 -30.46 -48.74 -3.32
CA PRO A 205 -31.19 -48.72 -4.59
C PRO A 205 -32.64 -48.30 -4.39
N ASP A 206 -33.21 -47.67 -5.41
CA ASP A 206 -34.52 -47.02 -5.34
C ASP A 206 -35.68 -48.00 -5.01
N CYS A 207 -36.56 -47.58 -4.10
CA CYS A 207 -37.89 -48.14 -3.90
C CYS A 207 -38.91 -47.03 -4.22
N PRO A 208 -39.54 -47.03 -5.42
CA PRO A 208 -40.47 -45.97 -5.83
C PRO A 208 -41.66 -45.72 -4.90
N ASN A 209 -42.02 -46.69 -4.04
CA ASN A 209 -43.10 -46.60 -3.06
C ASN A 209 -42.61 -46.32 -1.61
N GLY A 210 -41.32 -46.03 -1.41
CA GLY A 210 -40.68 -45.98 -0.10
C GLY A 210 -40.27 -47.36 0.44
N TYR A 211 -39.66 -47.39 1.62
CA TYR A 211 -39.06 -48.59 2.22
C TYR A 211 -39.75 -48.96 3.54
N ALA A 212 -40.24 -50.19 3.66
CA ALA A 212 -40.74 -50.73 4.92
C ALA A 212 -39.60 -50.92 5.93
N SER A 213 -38.48 -51.51 5.49
CA SER A 213 -37.27 -51.68 6.31
C SER A 213 -36.03 -51.98 5.49
N GLY A 214 -34.84 -51.83 6.07
CA GLY A 214 -33.60 -52.31 5.47
C GLY A 214 -32.36 -52.24 6.35
N GLU A 215 -31.26 -52.74 5.79
CA GLU A 215 -29.88 -52.72 6.29
C GLU A 215 -28.99 -52.14 5.17
N LEU A 216 -28.23 -51.09 5.49
CA LEU A 216 -27.27 -50.45 4.59
C LEU A 216 -25.93 -50.36 5.32
N GLY A 217 -24.79 -50.55 4.64
CA GLY A 217 -23.49 -50.44 5.30
C GLY A 217 -22.25 -50.59 4.42
N ILE A 218 -21.13 -50.14 4.95
CA ILE A 218 -19.77 -50.18 4.38
C ILE A 218 -18.92 -51.06 5.31
N TYR A 219 -18.26 -52.08 4.76
CA TYR A 219 -17.43 -53.02 5.51
C TYR A 219 -16.06 -53.19 4.85
N ALA A 220 -15.01 -53.06 5.66
CA ALA A 220 -13.66 -53.44 5.26
C ALA A 220 -13.59 -54.95 4.98
N ARG A 221 -12.73 -55.33 4.03
CA ARG A 221 -12.34 -56.73 3.79
C ARG A 221 -10.84 -56.98 3.95
N ASP A 222 -10.03 -55.96 3.71
CA ASP A 222 -8.59 -56.01 3.91
C ASP A 222 -8.25 -55.42 5.30
N ASN A 223 -7.47 -56.14 6.10
CA ASN A 223 -7.10 -55.75 7.48
C ASN A 223 -6.30 -54.44 7.58
N SER A 224 -5.85 -53.89 6.46
CA SER A 224 -5.15 -52.61 6.34
C SER A 224 -6.10 -51.42 6.13
N VAL A 225 -7.41 -51.67 6.05
CA VAL A 225 -8.47 -50.66 5.95
C VAL A 225 -9.21 -50.57 7.29
N THR A 226 -9.42 -49.36 7.81
CA THR A 226 -10.27 -49.15 8.99
C THR A 226 -11.29 -48.04 8.77
N ILE A 227 -12.48 -48.21 9.34
CA ILE A 227 -13.58 -47.23 9.28
C ILE A 227 -13.43 -46.18 10.39
N ASN A 228 -13.59 -44.90 10.05
CA ASN A 228 -13.55 -43.78 11.00
C ASN A 228 -14.97 -43.47 11.49
N CYS A 229 -15.33 -44.00 12.65
CA CYS A 229 -16.66 -43.86 13.26
C CYS A 229 -16.97 -42.47 13.85
N GLU A 230 -15.98 -41.57 13.87
CA GLU A 230 -16.16 -40.18 14.33
C GLU A 230 -16.65 -39.29 13.17
N ASN A 231 -16.33 -39.66 11.92
CA ASN A 231 -16.62 -38.89 10.71
C ASN A 231 -17.56 -39.70 9.81
N ILE A 232 -18.86 -39.63 10.12
CA ILE A 232 -19.95 -40.36 9.47
C ILE A 232 -21.21 -39.50 9.36
N HIS A 233 -21.92 -39.58 8.24
CA HIS A 233 -23.27 -39.03 8.08
C HIS A 233 -24.27 -40.14 7.76
N ILE A 234 -25.54 -39.89 8.09
CA ILE A 234 -26.67 -40.79 7.86
C ILE A 234 -27.86 -39.94 7.49
N GLY A 235 -28.44 -40.15 6.31
CA GLY A 235 -29.55 -39.34 5.82
C GLY A 235 -30.46 -40.10 4.88
N ILE A 236 -31.63 -39.51 4.60
CA ILE A 236 -32.43 -39.83 3.43
C ILE A 236 -32.44 -38.63 2.48
N THR A 237 -32.29 -38.88 1.18
CA THR A 237 -32.31 -37.85 0.13
C THR A 237 -33.44 -38.12 -0.85
N ASP A 238 -34.18 -37.08 -1.25
CA ASP A 238 -35.21 -37.17 -2.31
C ASP A 238 -34.67 -36.76 -3.69
N LYS A 239 -33.41 -36.29 -3.76
CA LYS A 239 -32.82 -35.74 -4.98
C LYS A 239 -31.33 -36.06 -5.06
N LEU A 240 -30.96 -36.78 -6.12
CA LEU A 240 -29.58 -36.98 -6.53
C LEU A 240 -29.23 -36.05 -7.70
N ASN A 241 -27.99 -35.58 -7.76
CA ASN A 241 -27.49 -34.87 -8.94
C ASN A 241 -27.14 -35.85 -10.09
N ALA A 242 -26.68 -35.31 -11.22
CA ALA A 242 -26.37 -36.07 -12.43
C ALA A 242 -25.12 -36.97 -12.34
N TRP A 243 -24.49 -37.03 -11.17
CA TRP A 243 -23.38 -37.91 -10.82
C TRP A 243 -23.72 -38.86 -9.67
N ASN A 244 -25.02 -38.98 -9.36
CA ASN A 244 -25.61 -39.85 -8.35
C ASN A 244 -25.26 -39.51 -6.88
N ASN A 245 -24.75 -38.30 -6.60
CA ASN A 245 -24.52 -37.82 -5.23
C ASN A 245 -25.79 -37.18 -4.64
N PRO A 246 -26.05 -37.29 -3.32
CA PRO A 246 -27.13 -36.58 -2.62
C PRO A 246 -27.05 -35.05 -2.81
N THR A 247 -28.21 -34.38 -2.90
CA THR A 247 -28.29 -32.91 -2.84
C THR A 247 -29.07 -32.38 -1.62
N ASN A 248 -29.35 -33.26 -0.65
CA ASN A 248 -29.90 -32.95 0.67
C ASN A 248 -29.72 -34.14 1.62
N SER A 249 -29.87 -33.91 2.92
CA SER A 249 -29.82 -34.94 3.96
C SER A 249 -30.93 -34.69 4.98
N ASN A 250 -31.99 -35.50 4.92
CA ASN A 250 -33.12 -35.39 5.83
C ASN A 250 -33.05 -36.49 6.91
N GLY A 251 -33.46 -36.16 8.13
CA GLY A 251 -33.48 -37.11 9.26
C GLY A 251 -34.58 -38.18 9.14
N PHE A 252 -34.31 -39.39 9.65
CA PHE A 252 -35.24 -40.52 9.63
C PHE A 252 -34.94 -41.54 10.74
N THR A 253 -35.80 -42.56 10.92
CA THR A 253 -35.66 -43.56 11.99
C THR A 253 -34.73 -44.71 11.60
N TYR A 254 -33.57 -44.79 12.24
CA TYR A 254 -32.61 -45.88 12.11
C TYR A 254 -31.93 -46.23 13.45
N THR A 255 -31.24 -47.37 13.48
CA THR A 255 -30.25 -47.73 14.51
C THR A 255 -28.90 -47.94 13.84
N LYS A 256 -27.82 -47.30 14.33
CA LYS A 256 -26.46 -47.44 13.77
C LYS A 256 -25.59 -48.43 14.54
N LYS A 257 -24.64 -49.04 13.84
CA LYS A 257 -23.49 -49.79 14.39
C LYS A 257 -22.24 -49.33 13.67
N CYS A 258 -21.18 -49.02 14.42
CA CYS A 258 -19.89 -48.68 13.82
C CYS A 258 -18.76 -49.24 14.68
N ASP A 259 -17.83 -49.92 14.03
CA ASP A 259 -16.53 -50.31 14.58
C ASP A 259 -15.48 -50.24 13.46
N SER A 260 -14.20 -50.47 13.77
CA SER A 260 -13.10 -50.34 12.82
C SER A 260 -13.24 -51.19 11.55
N ASN A 261 -14.06 -52.25 11.58
CA ASN A 261 -14.25 -53.19 10.47
C ASN A 261 -15.48 -52.84 9.61
N GLY A 262 -16.41 -52.03 10.11
CA GLY A 262 -17.65 -51.75 9.41
C GLY A 262 -18.55 -50.72 10.07
N PHE A 263 -19.24 -49.96 9.22
CA PHE A 263 -20.30 -49.03 9.58
C PHE A 263 -21.60 -49.42 8.88
N SER A 264 -22.69 -49.54 9.63
CA SER A 264 -24.00 -49.86 9.08
C SER A 264 -25.15 -49.28 9.87
N ILE A 265 -26.30 -49.19 9.21
CA ILE A 265 -27.58 -48.80 9.78
C ILE A 265 -28.63 -49.87 9.50
N SER A 266 -29.60 -50.00 10.41
CA SER A 266 -30.86 -50.69 10.16
C SER A 266 -32.00 -49.68 10.30
N PHE A 267 -32.88 -49.59 9.30
CA PHE A 267 -33.89 -48.54 9.19
C PHE A 267 -35.29 -49.09 8.91
N LYS A 268 -36.31 -48.24 9.11
CA LYS A 268 -37.72 -48.54 8.85
C LYS A 268 -38.47 -47.32 8.31
N ASN A 269 -39.56 -47.56 7.59
CA ASN A 269 -40.55 -46.55 7.18
C ASN A 269 -39.96 -45.31 6.47
N VAL A 270 -39.02 -45.49 5.53
CA VAL A 270 -38.52 -44.38 4.71
C VAL A 270 -39.61 -43.98 3.69
N PRO A 271 -39.99 -42.70 3.59
CA PRO A 271 -41.10 -42.27 2.73
C PRO A 271 -40.89 -42.51 1.24
N THR A 272 -41.99 -42.49 0.48
CA THR A 272 -42.02 -42.45 -0.99
C THR A 272 -41.12 -41.34 -1.54
N GLY A 273 -40.28 -41.67 -2.53
CA GLY A 273 -39.36 -40.72 -3.17
C GLY A 273 -38.03 -40.47 -2.45
N TYR A 274 -37.93 -40.83 -1.16
CA TYR A 274 -36.70 -40.70 -0.38
C TYR A 274 -35.87 -41.97 -0.41
N ARG A 275 -34.54 -41.84 -0.49
CA ARG A 275 -33.58 -42.96 -0.49
C ARG A 275 -32.57 -42.83 0.65
N PRO A 276 -32.37 -43.87 1.48
CA PRO A 276 -31.40 -43.82 2.56
C PRO A 276 -29.96 -43.95 2.04
N PHE A 277 -29.08 -43.13 2.59
CA PHE A 277 -27.65 -43.15 2.35
C PHE A 277 -26.86 -43.07 3.66
N LEU A 278 -25.60 -43.48 3.59
CA LEU A 278 -24.60 -43.27 4.62
C LEU A 278 -23.22 -43.19 4.00
N ASP A 279 -22.32 -42.53 4.69
CA ASP A 279 -20.93 -42.37 4.32
C ASP A 279 -20.01 -42.44 5.54
N SER A 280 -18.72 -42.65 5.30
CA SER A 280 -17.70 -42.62 6.34
C SER A 280 -16.34 -42.29 5.74
N LEU A 281 -15.51 -41.59 6.51
CA LEU A 281 -14.09 -41.57 6.22
C LEU A 281 -13.48 -42.94 6.54
N ILE A 282 -12.52 -43.39 5.75
CA ILE A 282 -11.75 -44.61 6.00
C ILE A 282 -10.25 -44.31 5.96
N ASN A 283 -9.49 -45.00 6.81
CA ASN A 283 -8.04 -45.04 6.72
C ASN A 283 -7.67 -46.22 5.82
N ALA A 284 -7.07 -45.92 4.66
CA ALA A 284 -6.45 -46.88 3.76
C ALA A 284 -5.32 -46.15 3.01
N ALA A 285 -4.23 -46.83 2.66
CA ALA A 285 -3.20 -46.17 1.85
C ALA A 285 -3.69 -46.00 0.41
N THR A 286 -3.30 -44.90 -0.22
CA THR A 286 -3.89 -44.39 -1.45
C THR A 286 -3.09 -44.76 -2.70
N ASP A 287 -2.12 -45.69 -2.57
CA ASP A 287 -1.17 -46.14 -3.58
C ASP A 287 -1.40 -47.59 -4.05
N TYR A 288 -2.20 -48.39 -3.33
CA TYR A 288 -2.56 -49.76 -3.70
C TYR A 288 -4.09 -49.98 -3.83
N THR A 289 -4.49 -51.13 -4.38
CA THR A 289 -5.90 -51.49 -4.57
C THR A 289 -6.44 -52.24 -3.35
N PHE A 290 -7.54 -51.77 -2.76
CA PHE A 290 -8.17 -52.36 -1.57
C PHE A 290 -9.65 -52.70 -1.78
N THR A 291 -10.22 -53.48 -0.87
CA THR A 291 -11.50 -54.18 -1.04
C THR A 291 -12.53 -53.75 0.01
N ILE A 292 -13.70 -53.29 -0.46
CA ILE A 292 -14.84 -52.90 0.37
C ILE A 292 -16.07 -53.75 -0.01
N SER A 293 -16.77 -54.30 0.99
CA SER A 293 -18.13 -54.82 0.80
C SER A 293 -19.15 -53.75 1.18
N TYR A 294 -20.14 -53.57 0.32
CA TYR A 294 -21.30 -52.72 0.56
C TYR A 294 -22.51 -53.61 0.80
N ILE A 295 -23.12 -53.53 1.98
CA ILE A 295 -24.37 -54.22 2.30
C ILE A 295 -25.55 -53.34 1.89
N SER A 296 -26.51 -53.91 1.18
CA SER A 296 -27.77 -53.25 0.88
C SER A 296 -28.88 -54.29 0.77
N LYS A 297 -29.65 -54.44 1.85
CA LYS A 297 -30.78 -55.36 1.98
C LYS A 297 -32.01 -54.58 2.39
N TYR A 298 -33.11 -54.72 1.70
CA TYR A 298 -34.27 -53.88 1.98
C TYR A 298 -35.58 -54.51 1.51
N THR A 299 -36.66 -54.06 2.12
CA THR A 299 -38.03 -54.39 1.77
C THR A 299 -38.72 -53.10 1.34
N CYS A 300 -39.15 -52.99 0.08
CA CYS A 300 -39.95 -51.84 -0.35
C CYS A 300 -41.32 -51.84 0.36
N ALA A 301 -42.03 -50.71 0.39
CA ALA A 301 -43.33 -50.59 1.06
C ALA A 301 -44.42 -51.53 0.49
N THR A 302 -44.22 -52.07 -0.71
CA THR A 302 -45.04 -53.12 -1.33
C THR A 302 -44.89 -54.51 -0.70
N GLY A 303 -43.85 -54.73 0.11
CA GLY A 303 -43.50 -56.01 0.72
C GLY A 303 -42.41 -56.80 -0.02
N ASP A 304 -41.95 -56.32 -1.18
CA ASP A 304 -40.90 -56.96 -1.97
C ASP A 304 -39.53 -56.85 -1.28
N TYR A 305 -38.88 -57.98 -1.01
CA TYR A 305 -37.53 -58.04 -0.45
C TYR A 305 -36.46 -58.12 -1.55
N HIS A 306 -35.37 -57.37 -1.33
CA HIS A 306 -34.21 -57.31 -2.21
C HIS A 306 -32.91 -57.37 -1.41
N ASP A 307 -31.97 -58.19 -1.86
CA ASP A 307 -30.55 -58.07 -1.52
C ASP A 307 -29.81 -57.57 -2.78
N LYS A 308 -29.09 -56.47 -2.64
CA LYS A 308 -28.27 -55.82 -3.67
C LYS A 308 -26.85 -55.56 -3.17
N SER A 309 -26.43 -56.28 -2.12
CA SER A 309 -25.08 -56.18 -1.55
C SER A 309 -24.01 -56.54 -2.58
N ILE A 310 -22.91 -55.80 -2.63
CA ILE A 310 -21.78 -56.00 -3.55
C ILE A 310 -20.44 -56.00 -2.81
N THR A 311 -19.38 -56.41 -3.51
CA THR A 311 -17.99 -56.15 -3.11
C THR A 311 -17.27 -55.49 -4.27
N LYS A 312 -16.52 -54.43 -4.00
CA LYS A 312 -15.87 -53.57 -4.99
C LYS A 312 -14.42 -53.33 -4.59
N ASN A 313 -13.54 -53.45 -5.57
CA ASN A 313 -12.14 -53.11 -5.43
C ASN A 313 -11.97 -51.64 -5.83
N TRP A 314 -11.30 -50.86 -4.99
CA TRP A 314 -10.99 -49.46 -5.24
C TRP A 314 -9.49 -49.33 -5.52
N ALA A 315 -9.16 -48.69 -6.65
CA ALA A 315 -7.81 -48.57 -7.17
C ALA A 315 -7.35 -47.10 -7.20
N PRO A 316 -6.04 -46.83 -7.12
CA PRO A 316 -5.50 -45.47 -7.14
C PRO A 316 -5.65 -44.80 -8.51
N TYR A 317 -5.78 -43.47 -8.52
CA TYR A 317 -5.69 -42.63 -9.72
C TYR A 317 -4.30 -42.03 -9.88
N LYS A 318 -3.96 -41.54 -11.07
CA LYS A 318 -2.68 -40.87 -11.34
C LYS A 318 -2.75 -39.38 -11.01
N ASN A 319 -1.77 -38.88 -10.26
CA ASN A 319 -1.58 -37.43 -10.10
C ASN A 319 -1.03 -36.82 -11.40
N GLY A 320 -1.38 -35.55 -11.64
CA GLY A 320 -0.74 -34.71 -12.66
C GLY A 320 0.48 -33.98 -12.09
N LEU A 321 1.14 -33.23 -12.96
CA LEU A 321 2.12 -32.21 -12.58
C LEU A 321 1.48 -30.83 -12.77
N ALA A 322 1.80 -29.91 -11.87
CA ALA A 322 1.55 -28.49 -12.02
C ALA A 322 2.81 -27.84 -12.62
N ASP A 323 2.62 -26.95 -13.61
CA ASP A 323 3.70 -26.41 -14.45
C ASP A 323 3.45 -24.92 -14.82
N SER A 324 4.52 -24.13 -15.02
CA SER A 324 4.45 -22.71 -15.40
C SER A 324 5.48 -22.36 -16.47
N ASP A 325 5.03 -21.64 -17.49
CA ASP A 325 5.86 -21.14 -18.59
C ASP A 325 5.53 -19.67 -18.87
N GLY A 326 6.54 -18.85 -19.18
CA GLY A 326 6.38 -17.40 -19.27
C GLY A 326 7.62 -16.66 -19.77
N ALA A 327 7.43 -15.39 -20.11
CA ALA A 327 8.44 -14.47 -20.62
C ALA A 327 8.61 -13.25 -19.71
N VAL A 328 9.73 -12.54 -19.88
CA VAL A 328 10.08 -11.37 -19.07
C VAL A 328 10.42 -10.20 -19.98
N VAL A 329 9.89 -9.03 -19.61
CA VAL A 329 10.24 -7.74 -20.18
C VAL A 329 10.93 -6.90 -19.11
N PHE A 330 12.08 -6.32 -19.45
CA PHE A 330 12.74 -5.30 -18.65
C PHE A 330 12.38 -3.91 -19.17
N VAL A 331 12.20 -2.96 -18.26
CA VAL A 331 11.87 -1.56 -18.56
C VAL A 331 12.99 -0.68 -18.04
N THR A 332 13.86 -0.22 -18.94
CA THR A 332 14.93 0.74 -18.63
C THR A 332 14.45 2.16 -18.93
N THR A 333 14.73 3.10 -18.03
CA THR A 333 14.44 4.53 -18.26
C THR A 333 15.73 5.27 -18.55
N SER A 334 15.70 6.13 -19.56
CA SER A 334 16.82 6.99 -19.98
C SER A 334 16.29 8.39 -20.28
N THR A 335 17.14 9.40 -20.12
CA THR A 335 16.76 10.81 -20.27
C THR A 335 16.90 11.28 -21.72
N TYR A 336 15.92 12.05 -22.19
CA TYR A 336 15.82 12.48 -23.58
C TYR A 336 15.47 13.97 -23.70
N LEU A 337 15.72 14.56 -24.88
CA LEU A 337 15.65 16.01 -25.12
C LEU A 337 14.45 16.46 -25.97
N GLU A 338 13.60 15.54 -26.43
CA GLU A 338 12.33 15.89 -27.08
C GLU A 338 11.24 16.25 -26.05
N SER A 339 10.14 16.83 -26.51
CA SER A 339 9.04 17.29 -25.66
C SER A 339 8.04 16.20 -25.23
N THR A 340 8.22 14.95 -25.65
CA THR A 340 7.29 13.85 -25.42
C THR A 340 8.00 12.56 -25.00
N THR A 341 7.41 11.83 -24.06
CA THR A 341 7.92 10.52 -23.61
C THR A 341 7.93 9.50 -24.76
N GLY A 342 9.12 9.09 -25.18
CA GLY A 342 9.31 8.06 -26.18
C GLY A 342 9.30 6.66 -25.57
N VAL A 343 8.85 5.67 -26.34
CA VAL A 343 8.96 4.25 -25.98
C VAL A 343 9.52 3.49 -27.17
N THR A 344 10.64 2.81 -26.99
CA THR A 344 11.28 1.97 -28.00
C THR A 344 11.60 0.59 -27.43
N THR A 345 11.85 -0.39 -28.31
CA THR A 345 12.34 -1.72 -27.92
C THR A 345 13.77 -1.84 -28.37
N LEU A 346 14.69 -2.20 -27.47
CA LEU A 346 16.07 -2.46 -27.85
C LEU A 346 16.16 -3.65 -28.83
N PRO A 347 17.20 -3.73 -29.69
CA PRO A 347 17.38 -4.85 -30.61
C PRO A 347 17.32 -6.19 -29.89
N PHE A 348 16.59 -7.15 -30.47
CA PHE A 348 16.27 -8.44 -29.86
C PHE A 348 16.42 -9.57 -30.90
N ASP A 349 17.33 -10.50 -30.64
CA ASP A 349 17.50 -11.73 -31.41
C ASP A 349 16.78 -12.90 -30.72
N SER A 350 15.65 -13.32 -31.28
CA SER A 350 14.83 -14.43 -30.76
C SER A 350 15.53 -15.79 -30.66
N ASN A 351 16.75 -15.93 -31.18
CA ASN A 351 17.54 -17.17 -31.10
C ASN A 351 18.48 -17.20 -29.87
N ASN A 352 18.80 -16.03 -29.30
CA ASN A 352 19.77 -15.88 -28.22
C ASN A 352 19.18 -15.14 -27.00
N ASP A 353 18.35 -14.12 -27.24
CA ASP A 353 17.75 -13.29 -26.21
C ASP A 353 16.45 -13.91 -25.68
N LYS A 354 16.40 -14.16 -24.37
CA LYS A 354 15.18 -14.65 -23.69
C LYS A 354 14.22 -13.53 -23.27
N THR A 355 14.72 -12.29 -23.19
CA THR A 355 14.02 -11.15 -22.58
C THR A 355 14.06 -9.96 -23.51
N LYS A 356 12.96 -9.22 -23.61
CA LYS A 356 12.92 -7.95 -24.35
C LYS A 356 13.14 -6.79 -23.39
N THR A 357 13.94 -5.81 -23.79
CA THR A 357 14.09 -4.57 -23.04
C THR A 357 13.35 -3.45 -23.75
N ILE A 358 12.37 -2.88 -23.06
CA ILE A 358 11.69 -1.65 -23.45
C ILE A 358 12.46 -0.48 -22.84
N GLU A 359 12.92 0.43 -23.69
CA GLU A 359 13.53 1.68 -23.27
C GLU A 359 12.47 2.79 -23.30
N VAL A 360 12.30 3.45 -22.15
CA VAL A 360 11.38 4.58 -21.96
C VAL A 360 12.21 5.86 -21.86
N LEU A 361 12.11 6.67 -22.91
CA LEU A 361 12.81 7.94 -23.06
C LEU A 361 12.01 9.04 -22.34
N VAL A 362 12.46 9.42 -21.15
CA VAL A 362 11.80 10.43 -20.31
C VAL A 362 12.32 11.82 -20.68
N PRO A 363 11.44 12.77 -21.06
CA PRO A 363 11.87 14.13 -21.38
C PRO A 363 12.34 14.86 -20.13
N ILE A 364 13.49 15.52 -20.21
CA ILE A 364 13.98 16.42 -19.16
C ILE A 364 13.93 17.88 -19.63
N PRO A 365 13.58 18.85 -18.74
CA PRO A 365 13.59 20.26 -19.10
C PRO A 365 15.01 20.72 -19.46
N THR A 366 15.10 21.72 -20.33
CA THR A 366 16.38 22.32 -20.76
C THR A 366 16.44 23.79 -20.38
N THR A 367 17.58 24.21 -19.83
CA THR A 367 17.95 25.63 -19.68
C THR A 367 19.02 25.98 -20.70
N THR A 368 18.95 27.20 -21.24
CA THR A 368 19.97 27.73 -22.15
C THR A 368 20.85 28.72 -21.41
N VAL A 369 22.16 28.57 -21.53
CA VAL A 369 23.17 29.53 -21.08
C VAL A 369 23.87 30.07 -22.32
N THR A 370 23.88 31.39 -22.47
CA THR A 370 24.60 32.06 -23.57
C THR A 370 25.89 32.67 -23.02
N GLU A 371 27.03 32.25 -23.54
CA GLU A 371 28.35 32.83 -23.25
C GLU A 371 28.89 33.55 -24.49
N SER A 372 29.66 34.62 -24.31
CA SER A 372 30.16 35.43 -25.44
C SER A 372 31.68 35.37 -25.53
N TYR A 373 32.20 35.10 -26.75
CA TYR A 373 33.63 34.89 -26.96
C TYR A 373 34.17 35.56 -28.22
N VAL A 374 35.48 35.86 -28.24
CA VAL A 374 36.15 36.48 -29.39
C VAL A 374 36.35 35.43 -30.49
N GLY A 375 35.50 35.47 -31.53
CA GLY A 375 35.41 34.40 -32.54
C GLY A 375 34.54 34.75 -33.75
N VAL A 376 34.28 33.76 -34.61
CA VAL A 376 33.53 33.93 -35.89
C VAL A 376 32.48 32.85 -36.16
N THR A 377 32.20 31.95 -35.19
CA THR A 377 31.27 30.82 -35.34
C THR A 377 30.52 30.55 -34.04
N THR A 378 29.20 30.34 -34.10
CA THR A 378 28.44 29.86 -32.94
C THR A 378 28.71 28.37 -32.68
N SER A 379 29.03 27.99 -31.44
CA SER A 379 29.08 26.59 -31.01
C SER A 379 27.98 26.27 -29.99
N TYR A 380 27.66 24.97 -29.90
CA TYR A 380 26.60 24.43 -29.06
C TYR A 380 27.15 23.24 -28.27
N THR A 381 27.06 23.30 -26.94
CA THR A 381 27.48 22.21 -26.03
C THR A 381 26.32 21.83 -25.13
N THR A 382 25.89 20.56 -25.16
CA THR A 382 24.77 20.08 -24.31
C THR A 382 25.30 19.21 -23.16
N ILE A 383 24.96 19.59 -21.94
CA ILE A 383 25.22 18.84 -20.71
C ILE A 383 23.91 18.17 -20.29
N SER A 384 23.85 16.84 -20.38
CA SER A 384 22.69 16.07 -19.95
C SER A 384 22.60 15.95 -18.43
N ALA A 385 21.38 15.84 -17.90
CA ALA A 385 21.08 15.66 -16.49
C ALA A 385 20.46 14.28 -16.22
N PRO A 386 20.53 13.75 -14.97
CA PRO A 386 19.80 12.56 -14.57
C PRO A 386 18.28 12.78 -14.55
N ILE A 387 17.50 11.70 -14.43
CA ILE A 387 16.04 11.72 -14.39
C ILE A 387 15.56 12.65 -13.25
N GLY A 388 14.72 13.63 -13.59
CA GLY A 388 14.22 14.66 -12.66
C GLY A 388 15.09 15.91 -12.55
N GLY A 389 16.28 15.94 -13.18
CA GLY A 389 17.10 17.13 -13.32
C GLY A 389 16.83 17.92 -14.62
N THR A 390 17.44 19.09 -14.73
CA THR A 390 17.39 19.98 -15.89
C THR A 390 18.71 19.91 -16.66
N ALA A 391 18.66 19.67 -17.97
CA ALA A 391 19.84 19.69 -18.83
C ALA A 391 20.22 21.12 -19.25
N THR A 392 21.51 21.38 -19.43
CA THR A 392 22.02 22.70 -19.84
C THR A 392 22.47 22.68 -21.30
N VAL A 393 21.97 23.60 -22.11
CA VAL A 393 22.50 23.90 -23.45
C VAL A 393 23.33 25.18 -23.35
N ILE A 394 24.64 25.06 -23.52
CA ILE A 394 25.55 26.20 -23.64
C ILE A 394 25.60 26.61 -25.12
N VAL A 395 25.43 27.91 -25.38
CA VAL A 395 25.53 28.53 -26.70
C VAL A 395 26.66 29.57 -26.63
N ASP A 396 27.74 29.32 -27.38
CA ASP A 396 28.87 30.25 -27.45
C ASP A 396 28.62 31.22 -28.61
N GLU A 397 28.24 32.46 -28.32
CA GLU A 397 28.01 33.49 -29.34
C GLU A 397 29.30 34.27 -29.65
N PRO A 398 29.74 34.30 -30.93
CA PRO A 398 30.95 35.01 -31.33
C PRO A 398 30.75 36.52 -31.39
N TYR A 399 31.72 37.29 -30.90
CA TYR A 399 31.85 38.71 -31.19
C TYR A 399 33.23 39.06 -31.75
N HIS A 400 33.29 40.15 -32.50
CA HIS A 400 34.53 40.72 -33.06
C HIS A 400 35.05 41.84 -32.17
N ILE A 401 36.37 42.02 -32.15
CA ILE A 401 37.04 43.18 -31.55
C ILE A 401 37.61 44.07 -32.65
N THR A 402 37.74 45.38 -32.39
CA THR A 402 38.24 46.34 -33.38
C THR A 402 39.67 46.78 -33.08
N THR A 403 40.52 46.84 -34.11
CA THR A 403 41.81 47.54 -34.11
C THR A 403 41.76 48.79 -35.00
N THR A 404 42.55 49.83 -34.70
CA THR A 404 42.51 51.11 -35.43
C THR A 404 43.84 51.40 -36.11
N VAL A 405 43.80 51.75 -37.41
CA VAL A 405 44.97 52.08 -38.24
C VAL A 405 44.78 53.46 -38.87
N TYR A 406 45.75 54.35 -38.68
CA TYR A 406 45.75 55.69 -39.28
C TYR A 406 46.48 55.69 -40.62
N THR A 407 45.85 56.26 -41.64
CA THR A 407 46.40 56.41 -43.00
C THR A 407 46.35 57.88 -43.45
N SER A 408 47.08 58.20 -44.51
CA SER A 408 47.06 59.51 -45.16
C SER A 408 46.35 59.45 -46.51
N TRP A 409 45.45 60.39 -46.77
CA TRP A 409 44.68 60.49 -48.02
C TRP A 409 44.68 61.92 -48.58
N THR A 410 44.11 62.09 -49.79
CA THR A 410 44.13 63.34 -50.56
C THR A 410 42.76 63.99 -50.74
N GLY A 411 41.77 63.61 -49.91
CA GLY A 411 40.45 64.26 -49.88
C GLY A 411 40.35 65.36 -48.82
N GLU A 412 39.14 65.93 -48.65
CA GLU A 412 38.87 66.93 -47.62
C GLU A 412 38.34 66.27 -46.33
N GLY A 413 38.93 66.65 -45.19
CA GLY A 413 38.53 66.20 -43.85
C GLY A 413 39.06 64.81 -43.47
N THR A 414 38.75 64.40 -42.24
CA THR A 414 39.04 63.06 -41.71
C THR A 414 37.88 62.14 -42.02
N THR A 415 38.17 60.95 -42.56
CA THR A 415 37.17 59.91 -42.85
C THR A 415 37.56 58.60 -42.18
N SER A 416 36.61 57.67 -42.03
CA SER A 416 36.90 56.34 -41.52
C SER A 416 36.01 55.28 -42.15
N TYR A 417 36.51 54.04 -42.20
CA TYR A 417 35.77 52.86 -42.64
C TYR A 417 36.24 51.62 -41.90
N THR A 418 35.34 50.68 -41.64
CA THR A 418 35.65 49.40 -41.00
C THR A 418 35.76 48.31 -42.06
N VAL A 419 36.88 47.59 -42.07
CA VAL A 419 37.03 46.31 -42.77
C VAL A 419 36.72 45.20 -41.77
N THR A 420 35.54 44.60 -41.91
CA THR A 420 35.15 43.43 -41.11
C THR A 420 35.96 42.22 -41.55
N ALA A 421 36.64 41.55 -40.62
CA ALA A 421 37.40 40.35 -40.90
C ALA A 421 36.46 39.15 -41.13
N SER A 422 36.78 38.28 -42.09
CA SER A 422 35.93 37.13 -42.47
C SER A 422 36.50 35.77 -42.07
N THR A 423 37.69 35.75 -41.47
CA THR A 423 38.45 34.54 -41.11
C THR A 423 39.12 34.62 -39.73
N ASP A 424 39.14 35.81 -39.14
CA ASP A 424 39.55 36.09 -37.77
C ASP A 424 38.57 37.12 -37.19
N SER A 425 38.61 37.31 -35.88
CA SER A 425 37.65 38.14 -35.13
C SER A 425 38.18 39.55 -34.83
N VAL A 426 39.10 40.07 -35.65
CA VAL A 426 39.74 41.38 -35.46
C VAL A 426 39.44 42.33 -36.62
N ASP A 427 38.31 43.03 -36.53
CA ASP A 427 37.91 44.05 -37.50
C ASP A 427 38.90 45.23 -37.50
N THR A 428 39.27 45.72 -38.68
CA THR A 428 40.22 46.84 -38.81
C THR A 428 39.49 48.12 -39.20
N VAL A 429 39.46 49.08 -38.29
CA VAL A 429 38.98 50.45 -38.52
C VAL A 429 40.13 51.28 -39.11
N TYR A 430 39.99 51.72 -40.35
CA TYR A 430 40.89 52.67 -40.97
C TYR A 430 40.40 54.09 -40.71
N VAL A 431 41.33 54.99 -40.37
CA VAL A 431 41.08 56.42 -40.17
C VAL A 431 42.01 57.22 -41.07
N GLU A 432 41.45 57.83 -42.12
CA GLU A 432 42.19 58.52 -43.15
C GLU A 432 42.26 60.02 -42.85
N THR A 433 43.48 60.58 -42.84
CA THR A 433 43.73 62.00 -42.50
C THR A 433 44.36 62.75 -43.66
N PRO A 434 43.94 64.01 -43.93
CA PRO A 434 44.36 64.74 -45.13
C PRO A 434 45.80 65.25 -45.00
N VAL A 435 46.49 65.40 -46.13
CA VAL A 435 47.88 65.88 -46.19
C VAL A 435 48.03 67.01 -47.23
N PRO A 436 48.67 68.16 -46.92
CA PRO A 436 49.31 68.49 -45.64
C PRO A 436 48.31 68.70 -44.49
N ASN A 437 48.81 68.69 -43.25
CA ASN A 437 48.02 69.05 -42.07
C ASN A 437 47.37 70.43 -42.26
N PRO A 438 46.13 70.66 -41.79
CA PRO A 438 45.56 71.99 -41.71
C PRO A 438 46.40 72.89 -40.78
N THR A 439 46.39 74.20 -41.01
CA THR A 439 47.12 75.18 -40.20
C THR A 439 46.16 76.13 -39.50
N VAL A 440 46.37 76.38 -38.20
CA VAL A 440 45.66 77.39 -37.39
C VAL A 440 46.64 78.43 -36.85
N THR A 441 46.12 79.57 -36.39
CA THR A 441 46.90 80.63 -35.77
C THR A 441 46.31 80.98 -34.40
N THR A 442 47.14 80.91 -33.36
CA THR A 442 46.82 81.26 -31.97
C THR A 442 47.55 82.53 -31.56
N THR A 443 46.82 83.48 -30.97
CA THR A 443 47.43 84.63 -30.28
C THR A 443 47.42 84.36 -28.78
N GLU A 444 48.61 84.17 -28.24
CA GLU A 444 48.90 84.05 -26.81
C GLU A 444 49.33 85.41 -26.24
N TYR A 445 49.37 85.52 -24.91
CA TYR A 445 49.91 86.68 -24.23
C TYR A 445 50.93 86.27 -23.17
N GLY A 446 52.04 87.00 -23.08
CA GLY A 446 53.17 86.65 -22.20
C GLY A 446 54.18 87.78 -22.00
N SER A 447 55.21 87.52 -21.19
CA SER A 447 56.19 88.53 -20.74
C SER A 447 57.24 88.92 -21.80
N VAL A 448 56.81 89.23 -23.02
CA VAL A 448 57.65 89.69 -24.14
C VAL A 448 57.65 91.23 -24.21
N SER A 449 58.80 91.83 -24.56
CA SER A 449 58.91 93.30 -24.71
C SER A 449 58.45 93.82 -26.08
N ALA A 450 58.18 92.91 -27.03
CA ALA A 450 57.59 93.17 -28.33
C ALA A 450 56.95 91.86 -28.86
N ALA A 451 55.98 91.97 -29.78
CA ALA A 451 55.29 90.81 -30.31
C ALA A 451 56.24 89.83 -31.04
N THR A 452 56.04 88.52 -30.83
CA THR A 452 56.92 87.45 -31.35
C THR A 452 56.08 86.34 -32.00
N THR A 453 56.61 85.63 -33.01
CA THR A 453 55.86 84.60 -33.76
C THR A 453 56.73 83.38 -34.10
N TYR A 454 56.16 82.17 -33.99
CA TYR A 454 56.79 80.92 -34.46
C TYR A 454 55.72 79.91 -34.95
N ILE A 455 56.16 78.77 -35.50
CA ILE A 455 55.27 77.70 -36.02
C ILE A 455 55.66 76.36 -35.39
N GLU A 456 54.65 75.60 -34.97
CA GLU A 456 54.73 74.26 -34.41
C GLU A 456 54.03 73.28 -35.37
N THR A 457 54.77 72.31 -35.92
CA THR A 457 54.24 71.31 -36.84
C THR A 457 53.80 70.04 -36.11
N ALA A 458 52.57 69.59 -36.35
CA ALA A 458 52.01 68.42 -35.69
C ALA A 458 52.39 67.10 -36.38
N SER A 459 52.18 65.97 -35.71
CA SER A 459 52.21 64.64 -36.32
C SER A 459 51.07 64.42 -37.31
N HIS A 460 51.08 63.30 -38.05
CA HIS A 460 50.03 62.96 -39.02
C HIS A 460 48.63 63.05 -38.40
N GLY A 461 47.73 63.79 -39.05
CA GLY A 461 46.35 63.99 -38.60
C GLY A 461 46.17 65.07 -37.54
N GLY A 462 47.25 65.70 -37.08
CA GLY A 462 47.21 66.90 -36.24
C GLY A 462 46.99 68.17 -37.05
N THR A 463 47.01 69.32 -36.36
CA THR A 463 46.90 70.66 -36.94
C THR A 463 48.17 71.44 -36.63
N ASP A 464 48.81 71.98 -37.66
CA ASP A 464 50.00 72.82 -37.49
C ASP A 464 49.59 74.18 -36.90
N THR A 465 50.32 74.68 -35.91
CA THR A 465 49.91 75.83 -35.10
C THR A 465 50.91 76.98 -35.21
N VAL A 466 50.43 78.16 -35.61
CA VAL A 466 51.20 79.39 -35.69
C VAL A 466 50.94 80.22 -34.43
N HIS A 467 51.92 80.32 -33.55
CA HIS A 467 51.80 81.03 -32.26
C HIS A 467 52.29 82.47 -32.38
N VAL A 468 51.50 83.43 -31.90
CA VAL A 468 51.81 84.87 -31.83
C VAL A 468 51.70 85.34 -30.38
N ILE A 469 52.75 85.90 -29.79
CA ILE A 469 52.78 86.29 -28.37
C ILE A 469 52.78 87.82 -28.20
N GLU A 470 51.85 88.37 -27.43
CA GLU A 470 51.71 89.81 -27.10
C GLU A 470 51.85 90.11 -25.58
N PRO A 471 52.17 91.35 -25.13
CA PRO A 471 52.35 91.68 -23.71
C PRO A 471 51.04 91.88 -22.91
N ILE A 472 51.06 91.56 -21.60
CA ILE A 472 49.90 91.64 -20.67
C ILE A 472 50.23 92.24 -19.29
N ASN A 473 49.17 92.72 -18.61
CA ASN A 473 49.12 93.00 -17.17
C ASN A 473 48.29 91.86 -16.49
N PRO A 474 48.67 91.34 -15.31
CA PRO A 474 48.12 90.07 -14.81
C PRO A 474 46.79 90.17 -14.04
N THR A 475 46.10 89.03 -13.97
CA THR A 475 44.85 88.79 -13.23
C THR A 475 44.96 87.48 -12.44
N VAL A 476 44.26 87.36 -11.30
CA VAL A 476 44.19 86.14 -10.46
C VAL A 476 42.72 85.80 -10.16
N THR A 477 42.41 84.51 -10.00
CA THR A 477 41.06 84.02 -9.68
C THR A 477 41.07 83.26 -8.35
N THR A 478 40.02 83.43 -7.55
CA THR A 478 39.79 82.75 -6.26
C THR A 478 38.39 82.14 -6.27
N THR A 479 38.27 80.86 -5.88
CA THR A 479 36.99 80.14 -5.83
C THR A 479 36.61 79.83 -4.38
N GLU A 480 35.35 80.04 -4.04
CA GLU A 480 34.78 79.83 -2.70
C GLU A 480 33.42 79.10 -2.85
N TYR A 481 32.98 78.39 -1.81
CA TYR A 481 31.75 77.57 -1.85
C TYR A 481 30.77 78.05 -0.78
N GLU A 482 29.57 78.45 -1.19
CA GLU A 482 28.51 78.95 -0.31
C GLU A 482 27.14 78.33 -0.65
N ASP A 483 26.17 78.48 0.25
CA ASP A 483 24.79 78.03 0.08
C ASP A 483 24.01 79.02 -0.82
N VAL A 484 24.39 79.06 -2.11
CA VAL A 484 23.81 79.93 -3.15
C VAL A 484 23.09 79.10 -4.21
N SER A 485 21.94 79.57 -4.70
CA SER A 485 21.11 78.82 -5.65
C SER A 485 21.60 78.85 -7.11
N ALA A 486 22.69 79.56 -7.41
CA ALA A 486 23.35 79.60 -8.70
C ALA A 486 24.80 80.10 -8.54
N ALA A 487 25.71 79.61 -9.38
CA ALA A 487 27.09 80.08 -9.39
C ALA A 487 27.16 81.57 -9.74
N THR A 488 27.94 82.34 -8.97
CA THR A 488 28.01 83.81 -9.04
C THR A 488 29.45 84.29 -9.11
N THR A 489 29.76 85.20 -10.05
CA THR A 489 31.12 85.68 -10.29
C THR A 489 31.17 87.20 -10.30
N TYR A 490 32.20 87.79 -9.68
CA TYR A 490 32.51 89.22 -9.76
C TYR A 490 34.02 89.48 -9.77
N THR A 491 34.43 90.68 -10.21
CA THR A 491 35.85 91.05 -10.35
C THR A 491 36.13 92.35 -9.61
N GLU A 492 37.13 92.35 -8.74
CA GLU A 492 37.71 93.56 -8.16
C GLU A 492 38.93 93.99 -9.00
N THR A 493 38.85 95.17 -9.61
CA THR A 493 39.89 95.69 -10.51
C THR A 493 40.86 96.63 -9.80
N ALA A 494 42.16 96.39 -9.95
CA ALA A 494 43.21 97.20 -9.36
C ALA A 494 43.60 98.40 -10.25
N THR A 495 44.03 99.50 -9.64
CA THR A 495 44.60 100.63 -10.41
C THR A 495 45.93 100.25 -11.05
N HIS A 496 46.20 100.79 -12.26
CA HIS A 496 47.34 100.48 -13.15
C HIS A 496 48.61 99.92 -12.47
N GLY A 497 49.00 98.71 -12.87
CA GLY A 497 50.18 98.00 -12.36
C GLY A 497 49.90 97.08 -11.17
N GLY A 498 48.68 97.09 -10.62
CA GLY A 498 48.18 96.02 -9.75
C GLY A 498 47.68 94.80 -10.53
N THR A 499 47.28 93.78 -9.77
CA THR A 499 46.65 92.54 -10.26
C THR A 499 45.15 92.60 -10.02
N ASP A 500 44.34 92.36 -11.03
CA ASP A 500 42.88 92.23 -10.88
C ASP A 500 42.53 90.89 -10.23
N THR A 501 41.49 90.85 -9.36
CA THR A 501 41.09 89.62 -8.64
C THR A 501 39.64 89.24 -8.99
N VAL A 502 39.45 88.03 -9.51
CA VAL A 502 38.12 87.45 -9.81
C VAL A 502 37.70 86.53 -8.68
N HIS A 503 36.49 86.70 -8.17
CA HIS A 503 35.85 85.81 -7.19
C HIS A 503 34.76 84.99 -7.86
N VAL A 504 34.81 83.67 -7.69
CA VAL A 504 33.79 82.71 -8.15
C VAL A 504 33.20 82.01 -6.94
N ILE A 505 31.87 82.05 -6.80
CA ILE A 505 31.14 81.37 -5.71
C ILE A 505 30.30 80.26 -6.33
N GLU A 506 30.49 79.02 -5.90
CA GLU A 506 29.76 77.84 -6.41
C GLU A 506 28.81 77.20 -5.36
N PRO A 507 27.65 76.67 -5.79
CA PRO A 507 26.72 75.94 -4.92
C PRO A 507 27.27 74.60 -4.40
N ILE A 508 26.72 74.12 -3.28
CA ILE A 508 27.00 72.80 -2.73
C ILE A 508 25.87 71.82 -3.12
N ASN A 509 26.14 70.83 -3.99
CA ASN A 509 25.22 69.72 -4.25
C ASN A 509 25.16 68.79 -3.01
N PRO A 510 23.98 68.49 -2.44
CA PRO A 510 23.81 67.43 -1.44
C PRO A 510 23.68 66.05 -2.10
N THR A 511 23.94 64.99 -1.33
CA THR A 511 23.78 63.58 -1.75
C THR A 511 22.77 62.86 -0.87
N VAL A 512 21.93 62.00 -1.46
CA VAL A 512 20.96 61.13 -0.79
C VAL A 512 21.23 59.66 -1.18
N THR A 513 20.82 58.72 -0.34
CA THR A 513 20.95 57.27 -0.58
C THR A 513 19.59 56.60 -0.45
N THR A 514 19.29 55.73 -1.41
CA THR A 514 18.04 54.96 -1.51
C THR A 514 18.38 53.47 -1.55
N THR A 515 17.65 52.65 -0.80
CA THR A 515 17.86 51.20 -0.75
C THR A 515 16.63 50.48 -1.30
N GLU A 516 16.85 49.57 -2.23
CA GLU A 516 15.83 48.83 -2.98
C GLU A 516 16.15 47.33 -2.94
N TYR A 517 15.14 46.47 -3.06
CA TYR A 517 15.26 45.02 -2.91
C TYR A 517 14.84 44.31 -4.20
N GLU A 518 15.76 43.58 -4.82
CA GLU A 518 15.54 42.89 -6.10
C GLU A 518 16.14 41.46 -6.10
N ASP A 519 15.76 40.67 -7.10
CA ASP A 519 16.24 39.29 -7.30
C ASP A 519 17.63 39.27 -7.96
N VAL A 520 18.63 39.78 -7.23
CA VAL A 520 20.02 39.90 -7.66
C VAL A 520 20.94 39.00 -6.81
N SER A 521 21.94 38.36 -7.43
CA SER A 521 22.80 37.38 -6.75
C SER A 521 23.90 37.99 -5.87
N ALA A 522 24.09 39.31 -5.92
CA ALA A 522 24.99 40.06 -5.06
C ALA A 522 24.50 41.52 -4.94
N ALA A 523 24.79 42.18 -3.82
CA ALA A 523 24.43 43.58 -3.63
C ALA A 523 25.19 44.46 -4.63
N THR A 524 24.47 45.39 -5.27
CA THR A 524 25.01 46.32 -6.27
C THR A 524 24.74 47.77 -5.88
N THR A 525 25.58 48.69 -6.36
CA THR A 525 25.47 50.11 -6.03
C THR A 525 25.86 50.94 -7.24
N TYR A 526 25.04 51.95 -7.54
CA TYR A 526 25.33 52.95 -8.57
C TYR A 526 24.86 54.34 -8.12
N THR A 527 25.38 55.39 -8.74
CA THR A 527 25.06 56.78 -8.41
C THR A 527 24.51 57.49 -9.64
N GLU A 528 23.29 58.03 -9.52
CA GLU A 528 22.75 59.00 -10.48
C GLU A 528 23.19 60.41 -10.04
N THR A 529 24.03 61.06 -10.85
CA THR A 529 24.51 62.42 -10.59
C THR A 529 23.59 63.45 -11.23
N ALA A 530 23.12 64.41 -10.44
CA ALA A 530 22.20 65.45 -10.89
C ALA A 530 22.97 66.65 -11.48
N THR A 531 22.41 67.27 -12.52
CA THR A 531 22.95 68.53 -13.06
C THR A 531 22.89 69.66 -12.01
N HIS A 532 23.83 70.60 -12.10
CA HIS A 532 24.10 71.68 -11.12
C HIS A 532 22.88 72.16 -10.30
N GLY A 533 22.95 72.03 -8.97
CA GLY A 533 21.89 72.43 -8.04
C GLY A 533 20.87 71.33 -7.72
N GLY A 534 21.00 70.15 -8.34
CA GLY A 534 20.25 68.95 -7.97
C GLY A 534 20.84 68.20 -6.77
N THR A 535 20.21 67.08 -6.42
CA THR A 535 20.68 66.15 -5.38
C THR A 535 21.18 64.86 -6.05
N ASP A 536 22.43 64.48 -5.78
CA ASP A 536 22.97 63.22 -6.30
C ASP A 536 22.35 62.04 -5.52
N THR A 537 21.92 60.99 -6.22
CA THR A 537 21.20 59.86 -5.60
C THR A 537 21.99 58.56 -5.77
N VAL A 538 22.37 57.95 -4.65
CA VAL A 538 23.04 56.64 -4.60
C VAL A 538 21.98 55.55 -4.42
N HIS A 539 21.85 54.65 -5.39
CA HIS A 539 20.99 53.48 -5.30
C HIS A 539 21.79 52.27 -4.81
N VAL A 540 21.29 51.61 -3.76
CA VAL A 540 21.82 50.36 -3.22
C VAL A 540 20.78 49.28 -3.40
N ILE A 541 21.06 48.27 -4.23
CA ILE A 541 20.17 47.14 -4.47
C ILE A 541 20.68 45.95 -3.64
N GLU A 542 19.85 45.45 -2.73
CA GLU A 542 20.16 44.28 -1.89
C GLU A 542 19.41 43.01 -2.38
N PRO A 543 20.04 41.82 -2.32
CA PRO A 543 19.39 40.54 -2.60
C PRO A 543 18.21 40.24 -1.68
N ILE A 544 17.14 39.67 -2.23
CA ILE A 544 16.04 39.08 -1.46
C ILE A 544 16.47 37.68 -0.98
N ASN A 545 16.46 37.42 0.33
CA ASN A 545 16.54 36.05 0.86
C ASN A 545 15.24 35.30 0.51
N PRO A 546 15.25 34.19 -0.26
CA PRO A 546 14.06 33.38 -0.49
C PRO A 546 13.63 32.68 0.80
N THR A 547 12.32 32.52 1.02
CA THR A 547 11.77 31.87 2.22
C THR A 547 11.26 30.45 1.93
N VAL A 548 11.60 29.49 2.78
CA VAL A 548 11.08 28.10 2.75
C VAL A 548 10.40 27.79 4.08
N THR A 549 9.31 27.01 4.03
CA THR A 549 8.55 26.61 5.23
C THR A 549 8.69 25.11 5.48
N THR A 550 8.98 24.74 6.72
CA THR A 550 9.08 23.35 7.19
C THR A 550 8.07 23.13 8.31
N THR A 551 7.28 22.05 8.24
CA THR A 551 6.30 21.68 9.28
C THR A 551 6.81 20.50 10.08
N GLU A 552 6.80 20.62 11.40
CA GLU A 552 7.24 19.62 12.38
C GLU A 552 6.12 19.38 13.40
N TYR A 553 6.06 18.18 14.00
CA TYR A 553 5.01 17.82 14.96
C TYR A 553 5.63 17.49 16.32
N GLU A 554 5.27 18.24 17.36
CA GLU A 554 5.80 18.07 18.73
C GLU A 554 4.68 18.09 19.78
N ASP A 555 5.04 17.73 21.02
CA ASP A 555 4.18 17.82 22.22
C ASP A 555 4.07 19.27 22.73
N VAL A 556 3.47 20.13 21.89
CA VAL A 556 3.15 21.53 22.18
C VAL A 556 1.65 21.71 22.39
N SER A 557 1.24 22.73 23.15
CA SER A 557 -0.18 22.98 23.49
C SER A 557 -0.92 23.92 22.53
N ALA A 558 -0.22 24.49 21.55
CA ALA A 558 -0.75 25.28 20.44
C ALA A 558 0.31 25.32 19.34
N ALA A 559 -0.10 25.55 18.08
CA ALA A 559 0.84 25.71 16.98
C ALA A 559 1.75 26.93 17.21
N THR A 560 3.06 26.74 17.06
CA THR A 560 4.08 27.78 17.21
C THR A 560 4.88 27.93 15.91
N THR A 561 5.27 29.16 15.60
CA THR A 561 6.02 29.48 14.39
C THR A 561 7.19 30.37 14.73
N TYR A 562 8.38 30.03 14.21
CA TYR A 562 9.56 30.89 14.26
C TYR A 562 10.30 30.87 12.92
N THR A 563 11.07 31.93 12.67
CA THR A 563 11.88 32.06 11.45
C THR A 563 13.35 32.07 11.81
N GLU A 564 14.12 31.14 11.25
CA GLU A 564 15.58 31.21 11.21
C GLU A 564 15.99 32.01 9.97
N THR A 565 16.41 33.26 10.19
CA THR A 565 16.86 34.18 9.12
C THR A 565 18.31 33.89 8.74
N ALA A 566 18.57 33.67 7.46
CA ALA A 566 19.90 33.45 6.93
C ALA A 566 20.67 34.77 6.74
N THR A 567 22.00 34.70 6.75
CA THR A 567 22.84 35.83 6.26
C THR A 567 22.61 36.06 4.76
N HIS A 568 22.64 37.32 4.32
CA HIS A 568 22.35 37.77 2.94
C HIS A 568 22.73 36.76 1.84
N GLY A 569 21.75 36.40 1.00
CA GLY A 569 21.91 35.42 -0.08
C GLY A 569 21.68 33.96 0.34
N GLY A 570 21.24 33.72 1.58
CA GLY A 570 20.77 32.42 2.06
C GLY A 570 19.24 32.31 2.07
N THR A 571 18.73 31.10 2.32
CA THR A 571 17.30 30.84 2.44
C THR A 571 16.83 31.01 3.88
N ASP A 572 15.86 31.90 4.11
CA ASP A 572 15.20 32.03 5.41
C ASP A 572 14.26 30.82 5.63
N THR A 573 14.34 30.17 6.80
CA THR A 573 13.54 28.97 7.08
C THR A 573 12.48 29.24 8.15
N VAL A 574 11.21 29.09 7.80
CA VAL A 574 10.06 29.20 8.71
C VAL A 574 9.72 27.81 9.24
N HIS A 575 9.96 27.58 10.53
CA HIS A 575 9.53 26.36 11.21
C HIS A 575 8.13 26.55 11.77
N VAL A 576 7.20 25.67 11.38
CA VAL A 576 5.84 25.58 11.92
C VAL A 576 5.77 24.29 12.74
N ILE A 577 5.75 24.42 14.07
CA ILE A 577 5.57 23.30 14.99
C ILE A 577 4.07 23.18 15.28
N GLU A 578 3.45 22.09 14.83
CA GLU A 578 2.05 21.78 15.13
C GLU A 578 1.91 20.82 16.32
N PRO A 579 0.84 20.99 17.14
CA PRO A 579 0.55 20.10 18.24
C PRO A 579 0.11 18.72 17.74
N ILE A 580 0.65 17.66 18.32
CA ILE A 580 0.14 16.30 18.11
C ILE A 580 -1.26 16.20 18.75
N ASN A 581 -2.32 15.97 17.96
CA ASN A 581 -3.63 15.54 18.49
C ASN A 581 -3.49 14.09 19.00
N PRO A 582 -3.58 13.79 20.32
CA PRO A 582 -3.63 12.41 20.79
C PRO A 582 -5.00 11.80 20.49
N THR A 583 -5.04 10.51 20.16
CA THR A 583 -6.30 9.77 19.96
C THR A 583 -6.68 8.98 21.21
N VAL A 584 -7.94 9.05 21.63
CA VAL A 584 -8.52 8.23 22.72
C VAL A 584 -9.71 7.46 22.20
N THR A 585 -9.85 6.20 22.61
CA THR A 585 -11.00 5.35 22.27
C THR A 585 -11.97 5.26 23.43
N THR A 586 -13.26 5.47 23.16
CA THR A 586 -14.37 5.33 24.10
C THR A 586 -15.31 4.27 23.56
N THR A 587 -15.72 3.31 24.40
CA THR A 587 -16.65 2.24 24.02
C THR A 587 -17.98 2.43 24.74
N GLU A 588 -19.06 2.53 23.98
CA GLU A 588 -20.43 2.64 24.47
C GLU A 588 -21.27 1.45 23.95
N TYR A 589 -22.38 1.15 24.61
CA TYR A 589 -23.23 0.00 24.26
C TYR A 589 -24.65 0.48 23.99
N GLU A 590 -25.13 0.29 22.76
CA GLU A 590 -26.46 0.73 22.32
C GLU A 590 -27.24 -0.38 21.58
N ASP A 591 -28.53 -0.12 21.31
CA ASP A 591 -29.41 -1.01 20.53
C ASP A 591 -29.17 -0.82 19.02
N VAL A 592 -27.97 -1.22 18.58
CA VAL A 592 -27.52 -1.21 17.18
C VAL A 592 -27.42 -2.63 16.62
N SER A 593 -27.61 -2.81 15.31
CA SER A 593 -27.58 -4.14 14.67
C SER A 593 -26.18 -4.65 14.29
N ALA A 594 -25.15 -3.81 14.42
CA ALA A 594 -23.75 -4.14 14.22
C ALA A 594 -22.87 -3.12 14.94
N ALA A 595 -21.65 -3.51 15.32
CA ALA A 595 -20.69 -2.58 15.90
C ALA A 595 -20.37 -1.44 14.93
N THR A 596 -20.44 -0.20 15.40
CA THR A 596 -20.23 1.01 14.59
C THR A 596 -19.19 1.91 15.22
N THR A 597 -18.19 2.29 14.43
CA THR A 597 -17.08 3.13 14.88
C THR A 597 -17.09 4.46 14.11
N TYR A 598 -16.97 5.58 14.81
CA TYR A 598 -16.76 6.90 14.21
C TYR A 598 -15.73 7.71 15.01
N THR A 599 -15.02 8.61 14.32
CA THR A 599 -14.01 9.47 14.95
C THR A 599 -14.52 10.91 15.01
N GLU A 600 -14.63 11.44 16.23
CA GLU A 600 -14.83 12.85 16.49
C GLU A 600 -13.46 13.54 16.55
N THR A 601 -13.07 14.19 15.46
CA THR A 601 -11.79 14.92 15.37
C THR A 601 -11.87 16.27 16.07
N ALA A 602 -10.94 16.53 16.98
CA ALA A 602 -10.86 17.78 17.73
C ALA A 602 -10.08 18.85 16.95
N THR A 603 -10.43 20.13 17.15
CA THR A 603 -9.65 21.26 16.64
C THR A 603 -8.22 21.24 17.20
N HIS A 604 -7.22 21.58 16.37
CA HIS A 604 -5.77 21.52 16.66
C HIS A 604 -5.38 21.70 18.13
N GLY A 605 -4.70 20.69 18.70
CA GLY A 605 -4.30 20.65 20.11
C GLY A 605 -5.36 20.02 21.03
N GLY A 606 -6.40 19.41 20.47
CA GLY A 606 -7.40 18.63 21.19
C GLY A 606 -7.16 17.11 21.07
N THR A 607 -7.94 16.34 21.83
CA THR A 607 -7.93 14.88 21.77
C THR A 607 -8.96 14.37 20.78
N ASP A 608 -8.53 13.67 19.73
CA ASP A 608 -9.45 13.00 18.81
C ASP A 608 -10.11 11.81 19.51
N THR A 609 -11.43 11.72 19.48
CA THR A 609 -12.18 10.68 20.20
C THR A 609 -12.77 9.67 19.22
N VAL A 610 -12.28 8.43 19.28
CA VAL A 610 -12.84 7.30 18.53
C VAL A 610 -13.94 6.67 19.37
N HIS A 611 -15.18 6.88 18.97
CA HIS A 611 -16.36 6.28 19.58
C HIS A 611 -16.63 4.93 18.93
N VAL A 612 -16.65 3.87 19.75
CA VAL A 612 -16.99 2.49 19.35
C VAL A 612 -18.31 2.13 20.00
N ILE A 613 -19.38 2.09 19.22
CA ILE A 613 -20.69 1.63 19.67
C ILE A 613 -20.79 0.14 19.43
N GLU A 614 -20.80 -0.66 20.50
CA GLU A 614 -21.06 -2.09 20.44
C GLU A 614 -22.57 -2.41 20.58
N PRO A 615 -23.06 -3.45 19.88
CA PRO A 615 -24.44 -3.90 20.01
C PRO A 615 -24.65 -4.55 21.39
N ILE A 616 -25.71 -4.14 22.10
CA ILE A 616 -26.16 -4.87 23.29
C ILE A 616 -26.68 -6.24 22.84
N ASN A 617 -26.10 -7.34 23.33
CA ASN A 617 -26.67 -8.68 23.18
C ASN A 617 -28.08 -8.70 23.83
N PRO A 618 -29.19 -8.85 23.07
CA PRO A 618 -30.51 -8.96 23.68
C PRO A 618 -30.62 -10.25 24.51
N THR A 619 -31.29 -10.20 25.65
CA THR A 619 -31.49 -11.37 26.52
C THR A 619 -32.86 -12.00 26.30
N VAL A 620 -32.90 -13.30 25.99
CA VAL A 620 -34.12 -14.11 25.94
C VAL A 620 -34.13 -15.10 27.09
N THR A 621 -35.30 -15.38 27.67
CA THR A 621 -35.47 -16.40 28.72
C THR A 621 -36.27 -17.58 28.18
N THR A 622 -35.69 -18.77 28.28
CA THR A 622 -36.33 -20.05 27.94
C THR A 622 -36.64 -20.81 29.22
N THR A 623 -37.83 -21.40 29.32
CA THR A 623 -38.22 -22.23 30.47
C THR A 623 -38.44 -23.66 30.02
N GLU A 624 -37.69 -24.59 30.63
CA GLU A 624 -37.71 -26.02 30.34
C GLU A 624 -38.14 -26.81 31.59
N TYR A 625 -38.70 -28.00 31.39
CA TYR A 625 -39.24 -28.84 32.47
C TYR A 625 -38.54 -30.19 32.52
N GLU A 626 -37.73 -30.40 33.57
CA GLU A 626 -36.93 -31.62 33.77
C GLU A 626 -37.22 -32.28 35.14
N ASP A 627 -36.67 -33.47 35.35
CA ASP A 627 -36.71 -34.21 36.62
C ASP A 627 -35.65 -33.68 37.61
N VAL A 628 -35.71 -32.38 37.90
CA VAL A 628 -34.83 -31.67 38.84
C VAL A 628 -35.51 -31.46 40.19
N SER A 629 -34.76 -31.57 41.29
CA SER A 629 -35.30 -31.51 42.66
C SER A 629 -35.56 -30.08 43.17
N ALA A 630 -35.07 -29.07 42.45
CA ALA A 630 -35.33 -27.65 42.66
C ALA A 630 -35.16 -26.91 41.33
N ALA A 631 -35.74 -25.73 41.18
CA ALA A 631 -35.54 -24.91 39.98
C ALA A 631 -34.08 -24.42 39.87
N THR A 632 -33.51 -24.49 38.67
CA THR A 632 -32.13 -24.06 38.37
C THR A 632 -32.12 -23.07 37.21
N THR A 633 -31.17 -22.14 37.23
CA THR A 633 -31.04 -21.11 36.20
C THR A 633 -29.57 -20.93 35.83
N TYR A 634 -29.28 -20.87 34.53
CA TYR A 634 -27.97 -20.47 34.01
C TYR A 634 -28.14 -19.57 32.78
N THR A 635 -27.11 -18.78 32.47
CA THR A 635 -27.08 -17.90 31.30
C THR A 635 -26.02 -18.39 30.32
N GLU A 636 -26.44 -18.61 29.09
CA GLU A 636 -25.60 -18.87 27.93
C GLU A 636 -25.36 -17.55 27.19
N THR A 637 -24.18 -16.95 27.38
CA THR A 637 -23.81 -15.67 26.77
C THR A 637 -23.32 -15.88 25.34
N ALA A 638 -23.91 -15.18 24.38
CA ALA A 638 -23.52 -15.26 22.99
C ALA A 638 -22.27 -14.40 22.68
N THR A 639 -21.58 -14.70 21.58
CA THR A 639 -20.57 -13.80 21.03
C THR A 639 -21.20 -12.49 20.56
N HIS A 640 -20.44 -11.37 20.62
CA HIS A 640 -20.90 -10.00 20.35
C HIS A 640 -21.91 -9.90 19.18
N GLY A 641 -23.10 -9.34 19.45
CA GLY A 641 -24.21 -9.22 18.50
C GLY A 641 -25.17 -10.42 18.47
N GLY A 642 -24.92 -11.46 19.27
CA GLY A 642 -25.83 -12.59 19.46
C GLY A 642 -26.85 -12.36 20.58
N THR A 643 -27.77 -13.31 20.76
CA THR A 643 -28.79 -13.28 21.81
C THR A 643 -28.34 -14.11 23.02
N ASP A 644 -28.20 -13.48 24.19
CA ASP A 644 -27.92 -14.17 25.45
C ASP A 644 -29.16 -14.96 25.88
N THR A 645 -29.01 -16.25 26.17
CA THR A 645 -30.13 -17.12 26.54
C THR A 645 -30.07 -17.51 28.02
N VAL A 646 -31.07 -17.09 28.79
CA VAL A 646 -31.27 -17.49 30.18
C VAL A 646 -32.14 -18.73 30.21
N HIS A 647 -31.55 -19.86 30.56
CA HIS A 647 -32.25 -21.14 30.69
C HIS A 647 -32.75 -21.31 32.12
N VAL A 648 -34.07 -21.48 32.28
CA VAL A 648 -34.74 -21.72 33.56
C VAL A 648 -35.32 -23.12 33.55
N ILE A 649 -34.71 -24.04 34.28
CA ILE A 649 -35.18 -25.43 34.39
C ILE A 649 -36.05 -25.54 35.63
N GLU A 650 -37.34 -25.83 35.45
CA GLU A 650 -38.31 -26.05 36.53
C GLU A 650 -38.58 -27.56 36.78
N PRO A 651 -38.84 -27.98 38.03
CA PRO A 651 -39.28 -29.34 38.33
C PRO A 651 -40.61 -29.70 37.65
N ILE A 652 -40.69 -30.87 37.02
CA ILE A 652 -41.97 -31.44 36.58
C ILE A 652 -42.89 -31.66 37.79
N ASN A 653 -44.04 -30.99 37.83
CA ASN A 653 -45.01 -31.09 38.93
C ASN A 653 -46.07 -32.17 38.65
N PRO A 654 -46.00 -33.37 39.28
CA PRO A 654 -46.89 -34.48 38.95
C PRO A 654 -48.32 -34.25 39.46
N THR A 655 -49.25 -34.01 38.53
CA THR A 655 -50.68 -33.86 38.86
C THR A 655 -51.31 -35.21 39.20
N VAL A 656 -51.37 -35.54 40.49
CA VAL A 656 -52.05 -36.74 41.00
C VAL A 656 -53.56 -36.50 41.06
N THR A 657 -54.30 -37.00 40.08
CA THR A 657 -55.77 -36.90 40.04
C THR A 657 -56.42 -37.94 40.97
N THR A 658 -56.65 -37.57 42.22
CA THR A 658 -57.47 -38.36 43.16
C THR A 658 -58.96 -38.14 42.88
N THR A 659 -59.70 -39.21 42.59
CA THR A 659 -61.17 -39.17 42.45
C THR A 659 -61.83 -39.65 43.74
N GLU A 660 -62.55 -38.75 44.42
CA GLU A 660 -63.32 -39.06 45.63
C GLU A 660 -64.82 -38.79 45.36
N TYR A 661 -65.69 -39.59 45.97
CA TYR A 661 -67.15 -39.48 45.80
C TYR A 661 -67.78 -38.86 47.06
N GLU A 662 -68.40 -37.70 46.93
CA GLU A 662 -69.19 -37.08 48.01
C GLU A 662 -70.55 -37.78 48.20
N ASP A 663 -71.04 -37.78 49.45
CA ASP A 663 -72.46 -37.95 49.77
C ASP A 663 -72.97 -36.68 50.49
N VAL A 664 -74.17 -36.23 50.16
CA VAL A 664 -74.53 -34.80 50.22
C VAL A 664 -75.49 -34.47 51.35
N THR A 665 -75.09 -33.59 52.28
CA THR A 665 -76.01 -32.74 53.05
C THR A 665 -75.49 -31.30 53.22
N HIS A 666 -76.40 -30.32 53.20
CA HIS A 666 -76.08 -28.89 53.13
C HIS A 666 -75.69 -28.25 54.47
N THR A 667 -74.79 -27.24 54.45
CA THR A 667 -75.08 -25.86 54.95
C THR A 667 -73.97 -24.85 54.57
N LEU A 668 -74.29 -23.55 54.61
CA LEU A 668 -73.43 -22.40 54.26
C LEU A 668 -73.82 -21.15 55.11
N PRO A 669 -72.98 -20.08 55.22
CA PRO A 669 -71.55 -19.95 54.94
C PRO A 669 -70.79 -19.82 56.29
N PRO A 670 -70.04 -18.77 56.76
CA PRO A 670 -69.57 -17.47 56.22
C PRO A 670 -68.02 -17.34 56.07
N LEU A 671 -67.55 -16.15 55.68
CA LEU A 671 -66.11 -15.82 55.50
C LEU A 671 -65.33 -15.62 56.81
N ARG A 672 -64.02 -15.88 56.80
CA ARG A 672 -63.00 -15.23 57.66
C ARG A 672 -61.69 -14.94 56.91
N LYS A 673 -61.17 -13.72 57.10
CA LYS A 673 -59.72 -13.41 57.08
C LYS A 673 -59.16 -13.62 58.51
N PRO A 674 -57.84 -13.89 58.71
CA PRO A 674 -56.88 -12.78 58.86
C PRO A 674 -55.44 -13.03 58.36
N LEU A 675 -54.68 -11.94 58.42
CA LEU A 675 -53.23 -11.67 58.24
C LEU A 675 -52.22 -12.81 58.48
N LEU A 676 -51.16 -12.79 57.65
CA LEU A 676 -49.74 -12.69 58.04
C LEU A 676 -49.05 -11.78 56.99
N SER A 677 -48.68 -10.54 57.31
CA SER A 677 -47.42 -10.08 57.92
C SER A 677 -46.21 -10.06 56.96
N VAL A 678 -45.97 -8.90 56.33
CA VAL A 678 -44.72 -8.59 55.61
C VAL A 678 -43.79 -7.84 56.56
N SER A 679 -42.54 -8.31 56.69
CA SER A 679 -41.46 -7.62 57.41
C SER A 679 -40.22 -7.56 56.52
N PRO A 680 -39.63 -6.38 56.26
CA PRO A 680 -38.42 -6.25 55.46
C PRO A 680 -37.14 -6.30 56.32
N THR A 681 -36.10 -6.97 55.84
CA THR A 681 -34.73 -6.82 56.36
C THR A 681 -33.71 -6.84 55.22
N VAL A 682 -33.02 -5.71 55.03
CA VAL A 682 -31.86 -5.57 54.14
C VAL A 682 -30.63 -6.12 54.85
N SER A 683 -29.95 -7.13 54.28
CA SER A 683 -28.52 -7.42 54.59
C SER A 683 -27.95 -8.54 53.72
N LEU A 684 -27.26 -8.21 52.62
CA LEU A 684 -25.88 -8.66 52.33
C LEU A 684 -25.38 -8.05 51.01
N LEU A 685 -24.38 -7.15 51.07
CA LEU A 685 -23.66 -6.69 49.89
C LEU A 685 -22.22 -6.31 50.27
N LYS A 686 -21.37 -7.33 50.41
CA LYS A 686 -19.91 -7.26 50.64
C LYS A 686 -19.30 -8.67 50.67
N SER A 687 -18.90 -9.20 49.50
CA SER A 687 -17.85 -10.23 49.32
C SER A 687 -17.94 -10.88 47.93
N LEU A 688 -17.33 -10.28 46.89
CA LEU A 688 -16.83 -10.96 45.67
C LEU A 688 -16.15 -9.96 44.72
N LEU A 689 -14.94 -9.52 45.04
CA LEU A 689 -14.09 -8.75 44.11
C LEU A 689 -12.58 -8.94 44.37
N VAL A 690 -12.15 -10.18 44.63
CA VAL A 690 -10.73 -10.52 44.89
C VAL A 690 -10.32 -11.81 44.17
N GLN A 691 -10.48 -11.88 42.85
CA GLN A 691 -9.86 -12.98 42.07
C GLN A 691 -9.63 -12.72 40.55
N LYS A 692 -9.25 -11.50 40.13
CA LYS A 692 -8.81 -11.26 38.74
C LYS A 692 -7.73 -10.18 38.53
N PHE A 693 -6.82 -10.01 39.51
CA PHE A 693 -5.58 -9.23 39.35
C PHE A 693 -4.38 -10.07 39.79
N SER A 694 -3.59 -10.58 38.83
CA SER A 694 -2.39 -11.38 39.12
C SER A 694 -1.30 -11.24 38.04
N LEU A 695 -1.64 -11.34 36.75
CA LEU A 695 -0.62 -11.29 35.67
C LEU A 695 -0.17 -9.87 35.27
N TYR A 696 -1.05 -8.86 35.31
CA TYR A 696 -0.72 -7.50 34.86
C TYR A 696 0.33 -6.77 35.72
N SER A 697 0.41 -7.09 37.01
CA SER A 697 1.32 -6.41 37.95
C SER A 697 2.81 -6.71 37.66
N SER A 698 3.10 -7.96 37.26
CA SER A 698 4.48 -8.44 37.10
C SER A 698 5.23 -7.77 35.94
N VAL A 699 4.54 -7.50 34.82
CA VAL A 699 5.15 -6.88 33.63
C VAL A 699 5.47 -5.41 33.89
N VAL A 700 4.52 -4.67 34.48
CA VAL A 700 4.68 -3.25 34.83
C VAL A 700 5.83 -3.05 35.83
N LEU A 701 5.94 -3.91 36.84
CA LEU A 701 7.01 -3.81 37.83
C LEU A 701 8.39 -4.15 37.24
N PHE A 702 8.46 -5.07 36.26
CA PHE A 702 9.69 -5.40 35.54
C PHE A 702 10.17 -4.22 34.67
N ILE A 703 9.26 -3.57 33.93
CA ILE A 703 9.54 -2.38 33.12
C ILE A 703 10.03 -1.22 33.99
N ILE A 704 9.34 -0.93 35.11
CA ILE A 704 9.75 0.10 36.07
C ILE A 704 11.13 -0.19 36.67
N THR A 705 11.46 -1.46 36.93
CA THR A 705 12.78 -1.86 37.44
C THR A 705 13.89 -1.61 36.41
N ILE A 706 13.66 -1.88 35.12
CA ILE A 706 14.61 -1.61 34.05
C ILE A 706 14.82 -0.10 33.88
N LEU A 707 13.74 0.69 33.88
CA LEU A 707 13.80 2.15 33.84
C LEU A 707 14.63 2.71 35.01
N LEU A 708 14.38 2.28 36.24
CA LEU A 708 15.10 2.73 37.43
C LEU A 708 16.60 2.34 37.42
N LEU A 709 16.97 1.19 36.85
CA LEU A 709 18.37 0.81 36.65
C LEU A 709 19.08 1.63 35.56
N SER A 710 18.34 2.18 34.60
CA SER A 710 18.89 3.05 33.54
C SER A 710 19.12 4.49 34.00
N SER A 711 18.31 5.00 34.94
CA SER A 711 18.41 6.35 35.48
C SER A 711 19.45 6.45 36.61
N ARG A 712 20.49 7.27 36.45
CA ARG A 712 21.49 7.53 37.51
C ARG A 712 20.99 8.49 38.60
N LEU A 713 19.96 8.09 39.35
CA LEU A 713 19.42 8.84 40.49
C LEU A 713 19.67 8.11 41.83
N PRO A 714 20.04 8.82 42.91
CA PRO A 714 20.36 8.20 44.20
C PRO A 714 19.08 7.82 44.98
N ILE A 715 18.91 6.53 45.27
CA ILE A 715 17.81 5.99 46.07
C ILE A 715 18.30 5.70 47.50
N SER A 716 17.52 6.08 48.52
CA SER A 716 17.88 5.89 49.93
C SER A 716 17.70 4.45 50.43
N SER A 717 18.53 4.04 51.39
CA SER A 717 18.60 2.65 51.88
C SER A 717 17.30 2.14 52.52
N SER A 718 16.44 3.05 53.02
CA SER A 718 15.10 2.72 53.54
C SER A 718 14.20 2.09 52.48
N THR A 719 14.27 2.58 51.25
CA THR A 719 13.45 2.12 50.13
C THR A 719 13.88 0.71 49.68
N LEU A 720 15.18 0.44 49.70
CA LEU A 720 15.75 -0.88 49.42
C LEU A 720 15.34 -1.94 50.46
N LEU A 721 15.32 -1.61 51.76
CA LEU A 721 14.81 -2.52 52.79
C LEU A 721 13.31 -2.81 52.61
N SER A 722 12.52 -1.84 52.13
CA SER A 722 11.09 -2.03 51.85
C SER A 722 10.88 -3.05 50.72
N LEU A 723 11.55 -2.89 49.57
CA LEU A 723 11.44 -3.85 48.46
C LEU A 723 11.94 -5.25 48.86
N ALA A 724 13.05 -5.34 49.58
CA ALA A 724 13.61 -6.62 50.04
C ALA A 724 12.68 -7.37 51.00
N SER A 725 11.89 -6.65 51.81
CA SER A 725 10.85 -7.24 52.66
C SER A 725 9.75 -7.89 51.82
N THR A 726 9.18 -7.14 50.87
CA THR A 726 8.03 -7.57 50.04
C THR A 726 8.38 -8.76 49.14
N LEU A 727 9.57 -8.76 48.50
CA LEU A 727 10.04 -9.91 47.72
C LEU A 727 10.12 -11.19 48.57
N ARG A 728 10.59 -11.07 49.82
CA ARG A 728 10.75 -12.22 50.72
C ARG A 728 9.41 -12.81 51.15
N THR A 729 8.36 -12.00 51.23
CA THR A 729 7.00 -12.48 51.56
C THR A 729 6.38 -13.23 50.37
N GLN A 730 6.55 -12.74 49.13
CA GLN A 730 6.03 -13.40 47.93
C GLN A 730 6.73 -14.73 47.61
N LEU A 731 8.07 -14.78 47.73
CA LEU A 731 8.84 -16.01 47.53
C LEU A 731 8.45 -17.12 48.51
N TRP A 732 8.04 -16.77 49.74
CA TRP A 732 7.59 -17.74 50.74
C TRP A 732 6.22 -18.34 50.39
N PHE A 733 5.32 -17.55 49.81
CA PHE A 733 4.01 -18.02 49.35
C PHE A 733 4.11 -18.93 48.10
N HIS A 734 5.01 -18.62 47.16
CA HIS A 734 5.16 -19.42 45.94
C HIS A 734 5.72 -20.83 46.23
N ALA A 735 6.54 -20.97 47.27
CA ALA A 735 7.13 -22.25 47.69
C ALA A 735 6.18 -23.17 48.50
N GLN A 736 4.91 -22.80 48.65
CA GLN A 736 3.85 -23.62 49.29
C GLN A 736 2.79 -24.11 48.28
N LEU A 737 2.98 -23.84 46.98
CA LEU A 737 2.01 -24.11 45.90
C LEU A 737 2.63 -24.89 44.72
N GLN A 738 3.66 -25.69 45.01
CA GLN A 738 4.25 -26.73 44.14
C GLN A 738 4.35 -28.05 44.90
#